data_AF-Q4CNE4-F1
#
_entry.id   AF-Q4CNE4-F1
#
_cell.length_a   1.000
_cell.length_b   1.000
_cell.length_c   1.000
_cell.angle_alpha   90.00
_cell.angle_beta   90.00
_cell.angle_gamma   90.00
#
_symmetry.space_group_name_H-M   'P 1'
#
loop_
_entity.id
_entity.type
_entity.pdbx_description
1 polymer ?
#
loop_
_entity_poly.entity_id
_entity_poly.type
_entity_poly.pdbx_seq_one_letter_code
_entity_poly.pdbx_strand_id
1 'polypeptide(L)'
;MWSAVGACLRSRHRVRRRAIAAVRVALLVVLALVAAAAWMPAVHAVVLRLRGGTVDRAITVGRAVDTVLMDGVCITNGVAVVFDVAAMIPGTVRIELRNCVCDGGAQIYVRGYSGEPATDRSLEVSVSGLSGGYCSLVFVHNLPAHTNVTVRDSTIVTPGPMRYSQLSGLTDAVAAPLVLHATSLLQTQLRVSNTVLRSLQAGGSAVYVGGGVDLLSSAVVLDGVSLEASGGPTASAMHVSSSSCLSLRSHSVFSVTNVSVLSSGGGFVLGERLAVFDSVLRFVGVEGSAASSLVRCDGGTVGVGGWLDLHDVWAVGELSSVASLSGVTLSGGAVSIARCAVTGGTLASGLAITSGVVSVQCNRAGGRVLRSSGDYRMAGLSSVSVVPCDGCAAALACFDALMASFSDCVCSCRAGGVGEACLPFDVPVARSGGGGGGGAEGCVRGVTLTESVTVGGGRAMACFDSVLFSGPITVAVDLRSMDLFADALNVTLRHCVLAGGAQLRIGGLSESTARLVPHALVKMTNVTSLEGTIVLHGAMPLHSSVLLANATLRATVGGTRYVPTTPGCAGFRHGPVLVLDGVRLLSTRFVMTRSTLVCGGGSCAAILVERGLGVNLSSVFYMDNCVVRSRTHLIYALVSDLRVSGGSVFSVQDSSWSAPSINMYEGACVFGDVVVAGGSVLQIVSSTFRLGFAMLMANTLTVTDGSWLVHRNNEFRTAYVVYVVKENGVAFRDQSVWSILDNNFTYGSYSSTIAHMTSNWSPPSDSRPIIYGVCNEAMGSPVTDYQDDLNIEAPVTVLDCGACTVDAVCFAARTSSISGCVCVCAAGGHGDACLPAAVPDGLGPLPLPDAKDTEVRCVHGGSISSVDYPDPGVHGLCFVNVTFTAAIVLDLYNFNAPQQTLNITLLQCVLMGLSIRGSGARVHVNVTSSMLDSGELEFEGDFGASSQILVAASTLVTVSGHAISFLLFIGANSTLQLLDNYIEGNIHAVYFSNAAVDGGGIIVKGNTLRATRDDDGVESSVYAYAIDVRNGGYFDVETH
;
A
#
# COMPACT_ATOMS: atom_id res chain seq x y z
N MET A 1 -63.95 36.86 37.75
CA MET A 1 -64.10 38.34 37.77
C MET A 1 -63.39 38.81 36.53
N TRP A 2 -63.94 39.53 35.56
CA TRP A 2 -64.96 40.57 35.39
C TRP A 2 -64.95 40.78 33.85
N SER A 3 -65.90 41.29 33.10
CA SER A 3 -67.28 41.76 33.21
C SER A 3 -67.57 42.13 31.73
N ALA A 4 -68.53 41.50 31.05
CA ALA A 4 -69.85 42.10 30.82
C ALA A 4 -69.80 43.60 30.49
N VAL A 5 -70.38 43.98 29.34
CA VAL A 5 -71.66 44.73 29.27
C VAL A 5 -71.80 45.43 27.91
N GLY A 6 -72.97 45.19 27.30
CA GLY A 6 -73.75 46.24 26.63
C GLY A 6 -73.47 46.45 25.14
N ALA A 7 -74.46 46.68 24.28
CA ALA A 7 -75.88 46.87 24.50
C ALA A 7 -76.64 46.72 23.17
N CYS A 8 -77.86 46.22 23.27
CA CYS A 8 -78.93 46.36 22.28
C CYS A 8 -79.23 47.84 21.96
N LEU A 9 -79.76 48.12 20.75
CA LEU A 9 -81.15 48.54 20.51
C LEU A 9 -81.36 49.10 19.08
N ARG A 10 -82.36 48.52 18.42
CA ARG A 10 -83.43 49.17 17.60
C ARG A 10 -83.07 50.45 16.83
N SER A 11 -83.32 50.44 15.51
CA SER A 11 -84.51 51.08 14.91
C SER A 11 -84.37 51.29 13.40
N ARG A 12 -85.55 51.40 12.78
CA ARG A 12 -85.86 51.57 11.35
C ARG A 12 -85.35 52.92 10.82
N HIS A 13 -84.79 52.97 9.60
CA HIS A 13 -85.35 53.72 8.46
C HIS A 13 -84.38 53.94 7.28
N ARG A 14 -84.94 53.73 6.08
CA ARG A 14 -84.75 54.45 4.81
C ARG A 14 -83.35 54.47 4.16
N VAL A 15 -83.21 53.51 3.26
CA VAL A 15 -82.57 53.58 1.93
C VAL A 15 -82.46 55.01 1.38
N ARG A 16 -81.24 55.56 1.36
CA ARG A 16 -80.83 56.58 0.39
C ARG A 16 -79.58 56.09 -0.34
N ARG A 17 -79.75 55.90 -1.64
CA ARG A 17 -78.76 55.50 -2.65
C ARG A 17 -77.58 56.48 -2.69
N ARG A 18 -76.47 56.18 -2.00
CA ARG A 18 -75.13 56.73 -2.30
C ARG A 18 -73.95 55.75 -2.06
N ALA A 19 -74.21 54.46 -1.84
CA ALA A 19 -73.12 53.47 -1.64
C ALA A 19 -72.57 52.85 -2.95
N ILE A 20 -73.27 52.97 -4.09
CA ILE A 20 -72.82 52.35 -5.36
C ILE A 20 -71.56 53.04 -5.93
N ALA A 21 -71.31 54.31 -5.59
CA ALA A 21 -70.10 55.01 -6.02
C ALA A 21 -68.84 54.48 -5.32
N ALA A 22 -68.90 54.18 -4.02
CA ALA A 22 -67.74 53.69 -3.28
C ALA A 22 -67.30 52.29 -3.73
N VAL A 23 -68.26 51.40 -4.05
CA VAL A 23 -67.98 50.05 -4.54
C VAL A 23 -67.35 50.08 -5.94
N ARG A 24 -67.78 50.99 -6.81
CA ARG A 24 -67.18 51.16 -8.15
C ARG A 24 -65.75 51.70 -8.08
N VAL A 25 -65.47 52.63 -7.16
CA VAL A 25 -64.10 53.16 -6.96
C VAL A 25 -63.19 52.06 -6.41
N ALA A 26 -63.65 51.26 -5.44
CA ALA A 26 -62.87 50.13 -4.92
C ALA A 26 -62.56 49.09 -6.02
N LEU A 27 -63.53 48.77 -6.88
CA LEU A 27 -63.33 47.83 -7.99
C LEU A 27 -62.35 48.37 -9.04
N LEU A 28 -62.39 49.67 -9.33
CA LEU A 28 -61.46 50.34 -10.23
C LEU A 28 -60.03 50.38 -9.67
N VAL A 29 -59.86 50.57 -8.35
CA VAL A 29 -58.54 50.52 -7.70
C VAL A 29 -57.96 49.10 -7.76
N VAL A 30 -58.78 48.06 -7.54
CA VAL A 30 -58.33 46.67 -7.68
C VAL A 30 -57.97 46.35 -9.13
N LEU A 31 -58.78 46.77 -10.10
CA LEU A 31 -58.47 46.60 -11.53
C LEU A 31 -57.22 47.38 -11.95
N ALA A 32 -57.02 48.59 -11.42
CA ALA A 32 -55.81 49.37 -11.67
C ALA A 32 -54.57 48.73 -11.03
N LEU A 33 -54.68 48.11 -9.85
CA LEU A 33 -53.60 47.35 -9.23
C LEU A 33 -53.29 46.06 -10.02
N VAL A 34 -54.30 45.38 -10.55
CA VAL A 34 -54.11 44.19 -11.41
C VAL A 34 -53.52 44.60 -12.77
N ALA A 35 -53.95 45.72 -13.36
CA ALA A 35 -53.40 46.25 -14.60
C ALA A 35 -51.98 46.79 -14.41
N ALA A 36 -51.69 47.44 -13.27
CA ALA A 36 -50.34 47.85 -12.89
C ALA A 36 -49.43 46.64 -12.63
N ALA A 37 -49.96 45.53 -12.11
CA ALA A 37 -49.23 44.27 -12.01
C ALA A 37 -49.00 43.62 -13.39
N ALA A 38 -49.92 43.77 -14.34
CA ALA A 38 -49.75 43.32 -15.72
C ALA A 38 -48.77 44.19 -16.53
N TRP A 39 -48.54 45.44 -16.10
CA TRP A 39 -47.57 46.38 -16.69
C TRP A 39 -46.30 46.55 -15.84
N MET A 40 -46.02 45.61 -14.94
CA MET A 40 -44.68 45.45 -14.40
C MET A 40 -43.82 44.85 -15.53
N PRO A 41 -42.78 45.56 -16.01
CA PRO A 41 -41.91 45.05 -17.07
C PRO A 41 -41.34 43.72 -16.62
N ALA A 42 -41.28 42.76 -17.56
CA ALA A 42 -40.66 41.45 -17.44
C ALA A 42 -39.83 41.31 -16.17
N VAL A 43 -40.38 40.61 -15.17
CA VAL A 43 -39.69 40.33 -13.91
C VAL A 43 -38.33 39.76 -14.30
N HIS A 44 -37.28 40.56 -14.13
CA HIS A 44 -35.93 40.14 -14.45
C HIS A 44 -35.65 38.97 -13.50
N ALA A 45 -35.32 37.82 -14.07
CA ALA A 45 -35.04 36.65 -13.27
C ALA A 45 -33.85 36.95 -12.34
N VAL A 46 -34.04 36.71 -11.04
CA VAL A 46 -33.03 37.04 -10.03
C VAL A 46 -32.04 35.91 -9.93
N VAL A 47 -30.77 36.20 -10.20
CA VAL A 47 -29.67 35.27 -9.97
C VAL A 47 -29.20 35.42 -8.53
N LEU A 48 -29.39 34.38 -7.70
CA LEU A 48 -28.83 34.34 -6.35
C LEU A 48 -27.38 33.86 -6.41
N ARG A 49 -26.42 34.71 -6.06
CA ARG A 49 -25.00 34.34 -5.93
C ARG A 49 -24.52 34.54 -4.51
N LEU A 50 -24.08 33.47 -3.87
CA LEU A 50 -23.40 33.48 -2.58
C LEU A 50 -21.98 32.96 -2.79
N ARG A 51 -20.98 33.79 -2.50
CA ARG A 51 -19.57 33.40 -2.56
C ARG A 51 -18.96 33.60 -1.19
N GLY A 52 -18.45 32.54 -0.58
CA GLY A 52 -17.98 32.55 0.80
C GLY A 52 -19.10 32.78 1.82
N GLY A 53 -18.70 33.01 3.08
CA GLY A 53 -19.61 33.34 4.18
C GLY A 53 -20.30 32.13 4.81
N THR A 54 -21.11 32.42 5.82
CA THR A 54 -21.80 31.40 6.63
C THR A 54 -23.31 31.58 6.54
N VAL A 55 -24.04 30.50 6.27
CA VAL A 55 -25.50 30.38 6.40
C VAL A 55 -25.79 29.65 7.70
N ASP A 56 -26.21 30.40 8.71
CA ASP A 56 -26.49 29.94 10.08
C ASP A 56 -27.99 30.03 10.44
N ARG A 57 -28.83 30.43 9.48
CA ARG A 57 -30.31 30.45 9.58
C ARG A 57 -30.90 29.71 8.39
N ALA A 58 -32.05 29.07 8.59
CA ALA A 58 -32.75 28.38 7.52
C ALA A 58 -33.15 29.36 6.41
N ILE A 59 -32.88 29.00 5.17
CA ILE A 59 -33.23 29.79 3.98
C ILE A 59 -34.06 28.96 3.02
N THR A 60 -35.08 29.57 2.42
CA THR A 60 -35.83 28.98 1.33
C THR A 60 -35.69 29.87 0.11
N VAL A 61 -35.01 29.35 -0.91
CA VAL A 61 -34.84 29.99 -2.20
C VAL A 61 -35.92 29.47 -3.13
N GLY A 62 -36.74 30.36 -3.65
CA GLY A 62 -37.88 30.00 -4.50
C GLY A 62 -38.28 31.17 -5.37
N ARG A 63 -39.30 31.93 -4.94
CA ARG A 63 -39.91 33.01 -5.73
C ARG A 63 -38.88 33.98 -6.34
N ALA A 64 -39.12 34.32 -7.60
CA ALA A 64 -38.33 35.26 -8.40
C ALA A 64 -36.89 34.83 -8.73
N VAL A 65 -36.46 33.62 -8.34
CA VAL A 65 -35.12 33.10 -8.66
C VAL A 65 -35.21 32.05 -9.77
N ASP A 66 -34.30 32.12 -10.75
CA ASP A 66 -34.11 31.10 -11.79
C ASP A 66 -32.73 30.41 -11.70
N THR A 67 -31.73 31.13 -11.18
CA THR A 67 -30.35 30.66 -11.08
C THR A 67 -29.81 30.87 -9.67
N VAL A 68 -29.23 29.82 -9.08
CA VAL A 68 -28.53 29.83 -7.80
C VAL A 68 -27.09 29.39 -8.01
N LEU A 69 -26.14 30.15 -7.47
CA LEU A 69 -24.74 29.77 -7.35
C LEU A 69 -24.28 29.99 -5.90
N MET A 70 -23.93 28.92 -5.20
CA MET A 70 -23.23 28.97 -3.91
C MET A 70 -21.83 28.43 -4.11
N ASP A 71 -20.81 29.23 -3.78
CA ASP A 71 -19.40 28.87 -3.97
C ASP A 71 -18.62 29.16 -2.69
N GLY A 72 -18.05 28.15 -2.04
CA GLY A 72 -17.30 28.31 -0.79
C GLY A 72 -18.14 28.70 0.43
N VAL A 73 -19.45 28.46 0.40
CA VAL A 73 -20.38 28.82 1.49
C VAL A 73 -20.39 27.76 2.59
N CYS A 74 -20.29 28.19 3.86
CA CYS A 74 -20.40 27.33 5.04
C CYS A 74 -21.85 27.29 5.55
N ILE A 75 -22.49 26.13 5.62
CA ILE A 75 -23.86 25.94 6.14
C ILE A 75 -23.75 25.24 7.49
N THR A 76 -24.15 25.88 8.58
CA THR A 76 -23.89 25.40 9.95
C THR A 76 -25.15 25.44 10.82
N ASN A 77 -25.03 25.14 12.12
CA ASN A 77 -26.12 25.18 13.11
C ASN A 77 -27.34 24.28 12.78
N GLY A 78 -27.17 23.25 11.97
CA GLY A 78 -28.25 22.31 11.68
C GLY A 78 -29.37 22.91 10.83
N VAL A 79 -29.09 23.99 10.09
CA VAL A 79 -30.12 24.70 9.32
C VAL A 79 -30.45 24.00 8.01
N ALA A 80 -31.68 24.25 7.53
CA ALA A 80 -32.14 23.79 6.23
C ALA A 80 -31.97 24.89 5.17
N VAL A 81 -31.26 24.56 4.10
CA VAL A 81 -31.21 25.34 2.85
C VAL A 81 -32.16 24.65 1.87
N VAL A 82 -33.26 25.29 1.52
CA VAL A 82 -34.30 24.71 0.67
C VAL A 82 -34.35 25.43 -0.67
N PHE A 83 -34.05 24.73 -1.75
CA PHE A 83 -34.31 25.16 -3.12
C PHE A 83 -35.68 24.65 -3.55
N ASP A 84 -36.67 25.53 -3.46
CA ASP A 84 -38.06 25.23 -3.81
C ASP A 84 -38.30 25.45 -5.30
N VAL A 85 -38.01 24.43 -6.11
CA VAL A 85 -38.07 24.48 -7.58
C VAL A 85 -39.49 24.79 -8.06
N ALA A 86 -40.51 24.32 -7.35
CA ALA A 86 -41.91 24.63 -7.66
C ALA A 86 -42.24 26.12 -7.50
N ALA A 87 -41.53 26.83 -6.61
CA ALA A 87 -41.69 28.26 -6.37
C ALA A 87 -40.75 29.15 -7.20
N MET A 88 -39.71 28.57 -7.82
CA MET A 88 -38.79 29.27 -8.72
C MET A 88 -39.47 29.74 -10.00
N ILE A 89 -38.85 30.70 -10.70
CA ILE A 89 -39.39 31.22 -11.96
C ILE A 89 -39.49 30.08 -12.98
N PRO A 90 -40.62 29.94 -13.70
CA PRO A 90 -40.77 28.95 -14.77
C PRO A 90 -39.69 29.13 -15.86
N GLY A 91 -39.08 28.03 -16.31
CA GLY A 91 -38.05 28.04 -17.36
C GLY A 91 -36.93 27.04 -17.07
N THR A 92 -35.72 27.34 -17.56
CA THR A 92 -34.50 26.59 -17.24
C THR A 92 -33.94 27.05 -15.90
N VAL A 93 -34.19 26.25 -14.86
CA VAL A 93 -33.69 26.53 -13.51
C VAL A 93 -32.30 25.94 -13.34
N ARG A 94 -31.37 26.69 -12.74
CA ARG A 94 -30.00 26.24 -12.47
C ARG A 94 -29.66 26.39 -10.99
N ILE A 95 -29.23 25.32 -10.34
CA ILE A 95 -28.75 25.33 -8.95
C ILE A 95 -27.33 24.78 -8.95
N GLU A 96 -26.37 25.60 -8.54
CA GLU A 96 -24.96 25.22 -8.49
C GLU A 96 -24.37 25.43 -7.09
N LEU A 97 -23.80 24.37 -6.51
CA LEU A 97 -23.07 24.35 -5.25
C LEU A 97 -21.61 23.95 -5.55
N ARG A 98 -20.65 24.82 -5.25
CA ARG A 98 -19.22 24.60 -5.42
C ARG A 98 -18.49 24.76 -4.10
N ASN A 99 -17.66 23.79 -3.74
CA ASN A 99 -16.78 23.86 -2.56
C ASN A 99 -17.49 24.30 -1.27
N CYS A 100 -18.79 23.98 -1.14
CA CYS A 100 -19.55 24.33 0.03
C CYS A 100 -19.15 23.42 1.20
N VAL A 101 -19.24 23.95 2.41
CA VAL A 101 -19.00 23.18 3.64
C VAL A 101 -20.31 23.09 4.39
N CYS A 102 -20.72 21.91 4.85
CA CYS A 102 -21.93 21.73 5.64
C CYS A 102 -21.68 20.97 6.94
N ASP A 103 -22.14 21.50 8.07
CA ASP A 103 -21.86 20.93 9.39
C ASP A 103 -22.98 21.20 10.41
N GLY A 104 -22.88 20.59 11.60
CA GLY A 104 -23.85 20.75 12.68
C GLY A 104 -25.22 20.12 12.41
N GLY A 105 -25.31 19.22 11.43
CA GLY A 105 -26.54 18.59 10.97
C GLY A 105 -27.30 19.39 9.90
N ALA A 106 -26.58 20.22 9.16
CA ALA A 106 -27.13 21.03 8.07
C ALA A 106 -27.75 20.16 6.96
N GLN A 107 -28.84 20.66 6.37
CA GLN A 107 -29.61 19.94 5.37
C GLN A 107 -29.81 20.79 4.12
N ILE A 108 -29.49 20.24 2.96
CA ILE A 108 -29.65 20.90 1.67
C ILE A 108 -30.75 20.19 0.90
N TYR A 109 -31.88 20.86 0.68
CA TYR A 109 -33.05 20.31 0.00
C TYR A 109 -33.16 20.85 -1.41
N VAL A 110 -33.32 19.97 -2.38
CA VAL A 110 -33.87 20.30 -3.70
C VAL A 110 -35.30 19.75 -3.74
N ARG A 111 -36.27 20.66 -3.65
CA ARG A 111 -37.69 20.34 -3.54
C ARG A 111 -38.41 20.56 -4.87
N GLY A 112 -38.96 19.48 -5.41
CA GLY A 112 -39.81 19.47 -6.59
C GLY A 112 -41.30 19.69 -6.28
N TYR A 113 -42.15 19.24 -7.21
CA TYR A 113 -43.61 19.35 -7.17
C TYR A 113 -44.21 18.16 -6.42
N SER A 114 -45.10 18.42 -5.46
CA SER A 114 -45.81 17.37 -4.72
C SER A 114 -46.82 16.59 -5.59
N GLY A 115 -47.25 17.15 -6.72
CA GLY A 115 -48.10 16.51 -7.73
C GLY A 115 -47.30 16.10 -8.96
N GLU A 116 -47.92 16.10 -10.15
CA GLU A 116 -47.23 15.74 -11.40
C GLU A 116 -46.00 16.64 -11.67
N PRO A 117 -44.91 16.07 -12.24
CA PRO A 117 -43.75 16.85 -12.64
C PRO A 117 -44.11 17.86 -13.74
N ALA A 118 -43.57 19.07 -13.65
CA ALA A 118 -43.71 20.07 -14.71
C ALA A 118 -42.98 19.59 -16.00
N THR A 119 -43.68 19.54 -17.12
CA THR A 119 -43.12 19.11 -18.43
C THR A 119 -42.61 20.27 -19.29
N ASP A 120 -42.98 21.51 -18.94
CA ASP A 120 -42.61 22.75 -19.65
C ASP A 120 -41.31 23.40 -19.12
N ARG A 121 -40.60 22.73 -18.22
CA ARG A 121 -39.42 23.27 -17.51
C ARG A 121 -38.27 22.28 -17.52
N SER A 122 -37.05 22.79 -17.35
CA SER A 122 -35.85 21.98 -17.12
C SER A 122 -35.12 22.47 -15.88
N LEU A 123 -34.45 21.55 -15.18
CA LEU A 123 -33.67 21.84 -13.99
C LEU A 123 -32.26 21.25 -14.14
N GLU A 124 -31.24 22.06 -13.91
CA GLU A 124 -29.85 21.62 -13.80
C GLU A 124 -29.37 21.83 -12.36
N VAL A 125 -29.00 20.77 -11.67
CA VAL A 125 -28.40 20.82 -10.33
C VAL A 125 -26.97 20.30 -10.39
N SER A 126 -25.99 21.14 -10.03
CA SER A 126 -24.59 20.78 -9.98
C SER A 126 -24.04 20.98 -8.56
N VAL A 127 -23.61 19.90 -7.91
CA VAL A 127 -22.95 19.91 -6.62
C VAL A 127 -21.54 19.38 -6.82
N SER A 128 -20.54 20.21 -6.52
CA SER A 128 -19.13 19.84 -6.65
C SER A 128 -18.34 20.29 -5.43
N GLY A 129 -17.49 19.43 -4.87
CA GLY A 129 -16.67 19.81 -3.72
C GLY A 129 -17.45 20.02 -2.42
N LEU A 130 -18.70 19.55 -2.31
CA LEU A 130 -19.44 19.60 -1.05
C LEU A 130 -18.74 18.73 0.00
N SER A 131 -18.31 19.33 1.09
CA SER A 131 -17.65 18.65 2.20
C SER A 131 -18.41 18.90 3.49
N GLY A 132 -18.62 17.87 4.32
CA GLY A 132 -19.38 18.06 5.54
C GLY A 132 -19.21 16.96 6.57
N GLY A 133 -18.86 17.38 7.80
CA GLY A 133 -18.68 16.48 8.94
C GLY A 133 -20.00 16.04 9.58
N TYR A 134 -21.08 16.79 9.36
CA TYR A 134 -22.43 16.45 9.82
C TYR A 134 -23.49 17.09 8.92
N CYS A 135 -23.86 16.41 7.83
CA CYS A 135 -24.61 17.02 6.72
C CYS A 135 -25.46 16.03 5.92
N SER A 136 -26.55 16.51 5.31
CA SER A 136 -27.41 15.72 4.42
C SER A 136 -27.87 16.50 3.18
N LEU A 137 -27.76 15.87 2.00
CA LEU A 137 -28.29 16.33 0.72
C LEU A 137 -29.57 15.55 0.40
N VAL A 138 -30.66 16.26 0.17
CA VAL A 138 -32.01 15.70 0.10
C VAL A 138 -32.71 16.14 -1.18
N PHE A 139 -33.11 15.17 -2.01
CA PHE A 139 -34.02 15.39 -3.14
C PHE A 139 -35.41 14.90 -2.74
N VAL A 140 -36.40 15.78 -2.85
CA VAL A 140 -37.76 15.50 -2.41
C VAL A 140 -38.77 15.91 -3.48
N HIS A 141 -39.82 15.10 -3.63
CA HIS A 141 -40.92 15.33 -4.57
C HIS A 141 -40.50 15.25 -6.05
N ASN A 142 -41.44 15.45 -6.98
CA ASN A 142 -41.22 15.24 -8.40
C ASN A 142 -40.44 16.42 -9.00
N LEU A 143 -39.21 16.16 -9.45
CA LEU A 143 -38.42 17.15 -10.18
C LEU A 143 -39.04 17.39 -11.57
N PRO A 144 -38.83 18.57 -12.20
CA PRO A 144 -39.28 18.80 -13.57
C PRO A 144 -38.82 17.69 -14.54
N ALA A 145 -39.55 17.50 -15.64
CA ALA A 145 -39.05 16.67 -16.72
C ALA A 145 -37.70 17.21 -17.24
N HIS A 146 -36.87 16.36 -17.85
CA HIS A 146 -35.56 16.78 -18.38
C HIS A 146 -34.64 17.40 -17.33
N THR A 147 -34.70 16.93 -16.08
CA THR A 147 -33.78 17.36 -15.02
C THR A 147 -32.42 16.68 -15.18
N ASN A 148 -31.33 17.40 -14.94
CA ASN A 148 -29.98 16.85 -14.82
C ASN A 148 -29.37 17.23 -13.47
N VAL A 149 -29.07 16.23 -12.65
CA VAL A 149 -28.45 16.38 -11.32
C VAL A 149 -27.08 15.73 -11.37
N THR A 150 -26.03 16.46 -11.00
CA THR A 150 -24.67 15.94 -10.85
C THR A 150 -24.15 16.27 -9.46
N VAL A 151 -23.70 15.27 -8.71
CA VAL A 151 -23.00 15.41 -7.42
C VAL A 151 -21.62 14.79 -7.59
N ARG A 152 -20.54 15.55 -7.41
CA ARG A 152 -19.18 15.03 -7.62
C ARG A 152 -18.13 15.60 -6.71
N ASP A 153 -17.05 14.83 -6.53
CA ASP A 153 -15.85 15.26 -5.78
C ASP A 153 -16.21 15.70 -4.35
N SER A 154 -17.15 14.99 -3.71
CA SER A 154 -17.76 15.39 -2.44
C SER A 154 -17.45 14.40 -1.30
N THR A 155 -17.52 14.87 -0.06
CA THR A 155 -17.42 14.03 1.14
C THR A 155 -18.48 14.46 2.13
N ILE A 156 -19.55 13.66 2.26
CA ILE A 156 -20.71 13.99 3.10
C ILE A 156 -20.84 12.94 4.19
N VAL A 157 -20.74 13.38 5.44
CA VAL A 157 -20.75 12.51 6.61
C VAL A 157 -21.97 12.84 7.49
N THR A 158 -22.69 11.82 7.94
CA THR A 158 -23.72 11.90 8.99
C THR A 158 -23.33 11.06 10.20
N PRO A 159 -22.59 11.61 11.17
CA PRO A 159 -22.14 10.88 12.35
C PRO A 159 -23.26 10.60 13.35
N GLY A 160 -24.34 11.39 13.34
CA GLY A 160 -25.44 11.29 14.31
C GLY A 160 -26.83 11.44 13.66
N PRO A 161 -27.90 11.49 14.48
CA PRO A 161 -29.27 11.52 13.99
C PRO A 161 -29.64 12.82 13.27
N MET A 162 -30.34 12.69 12.13
CA MET A 162 -30.85 13.81 11.33
C MET A 162 -32.32 14.09 11.62
N ARG A 163 -32.68 15.38 11.76
CA ARG A 163 -34.08 15.81 11.85
C ARG A 163 -34.51 16.41 10.52
N TYR A 164 -35.11 15.60 9.66
CA TYR A 164 -35.58 16.03 8.34
C TYR A 164 -36.81 16.95 8.46
N SER A 165 -36.59 18.21 8.79
CA SER A 165 -37.63 19.18 9.15
C SER A 165 -38.63 19.48 8.03
N GLN A 166 -38.26 19.24 6.77
CA GLN A 166 -39.10 19.48 5.59
C GLN A 166 -39.89 18.24 5.13
N LEU A 167 -39.66 17.06 5.74
CA LEU A 167 -40.29 15.80 5.35
C LEU A 167 -41.32 15.35 6.38
N SER A 168 -42.61 15.38 6.04
CA SER A 168 -43.65 14.78 6.88
C SER A 168 -43.61 13.25 6.76
N GLY A 169 -43.52 12.55 7.88
CA GLY A 169 -43.61 11.08 7.94
C GLY A 169 -42.29 10.31 7.77
N LEU A 170 -41.14 10.99 7.63
CA LEU A 170 -39.84 10.31 7.62
C LEU A 170 -39.40 9.95 9.06
N THR A 171 -40.04 8.94 9.66
CA THR A 171 -39.66 8.41 10.97
C THR A 171 -38.50 7.42 10.91
N ASP A 172 -38.30 6.80 9.74
CA ASP A 172 -37.44 5.61 9.61
C ASP A 172 -36.00 5.96 9.20
N ALA A 173 -35.76 7.11 8.55
CA ALA A 173 -34.41 7.53 8.19
C ALA A 173 -33.72 8.19 9.39
N VAL A 174 -32.84 7.46 10.07
CA VAL A 174 -32.15 7.98 11.25
C VAL A 174 -31.06 8.98 10.86
N ALA A 175 -30.26 8.66 9.86
CA ALA A 175 -29.13 9.48 9.40
C ALA A 175 -28.65 9.03 8.02
N ALA A 176 -28.82 9.88 7.01
CA ALA A 176 -28.33 9.62 5.67
C ALA A 176 -27.71 10.84 4.97
N PRO A 177 -26.46 10.75 4.48
CA PRO A 177 -25.80 11.80 3.69
C PRO A 177 -26.53 12.16 2.40
N LEU A 178 -27.11 11.18 1.71
CA LEU A 178 -27.91 11.38 0.50
C LEU A 178 -29.30 10.77 0.68
N VAL A 179 -30.35 11.55 0.42
CA VAL A 179 -31.75 11.11 0.57
C VAL A 179 -32.53 11.39 -0.71
N LEU A 180 -33.24 10.38 -1.22
CA LEU A 180 -34.25 10.50 -2.28
C LEU A 180 -35.63 10.19 -1.68
N HIS A 181 -36.55 11.15 -1.70
CA HIS A 181 -37.87 10.97 -1.08
C HIS A 181 -39.05 11.36 -1.97
N ALA A 182 -39.96 10.42 -2.21
CA ALA A 182 -41.18 10.62 -3.00
C ALA A 182 -40.90 11.23 -4.38
N THR A 183 -39.91 10.70 -5.11
CA THR A 183 -39.42 11.27 -6.38
C THR A 183 -39.82 10.38 -7.56
N SER A 184 -40.78 10.83 -8.38
CA SER A 184 -41.00 10.32 -9.73
C SER A 184 -40.14 11.13 -10.71
N LEU A 185 -39.12 10.47 -11.25
CA LEU A 185 -38.15 11.04 -12.18
C LEU A 185 -38.61 10.75 -13.60
N LEU A 186 -38.99 11.80 -14.33
CA LEU A 186 -39.39 11.71 -15.73
C LEU A 186 -38.29 12.31 -16.62
N GLN A 187 -37.71 11.53 -17.53
CA GLN A 187 -36.66 11.99 -18.45
C GLN A 187 -35.49 12.67 -17.74
N THR A 188 -35.15 12.21 -16.53
CA THR A 188 -34.20 12.85 -15.63
C THR A 188 -32.94 12.01 -15.48
N GLN A 189 -31.79 12.66 -15.31
CA GLN A 189 -30.53 12.01 -14.96
C GLN A 189 -30.07 12.52 -13.59
N LEU A 190 -29.79 11.61 -12.65
CA LEU A 190 -29.13 11.89 -11.38
C LEU A 190 -27.84 11.10 -11.30
N ARG A 191 -26.70 11.79 -11.29
CA ARG A 191 -25.37 11.19 -11.26
C ARG A 191 -24.64 11.62 -9.99
N VAL A 192 -24.10 10.64 -9.26
CA VAL A 192 -23.20 10.86 -8.12
C VAL A 192 -21.87 10.21 -8.46
N SER A 193 -20.81 10.99 -8.55
CA SER A 193 -19.50 10.53 -9.00
C SER A 193 -18.38 10.87 -8.03
N ASN A 194 -17.39 10.02 -7.85
CA ASN A 194 -16.17 10.32 -7.07
C ASN A 194 -16.48 10.96 -5.69
N THR A 195 -17.42 10.37 -4.95
CA THR A 195 -17.98 10.96 -3.72
C THR A 195 -17.95 9.95 -2.58
N VAL A 196 -17.65 10.41 -1.37
CA VAL A 196 -17.69 9.60 -0.14
C VAL A 196 -18.95 9.94 0.65
N LEU A 197 -19.80 8.95 0.88
CA LEU A 197 -21.01 9.05 1.69
C LEU A 197 -20.84 8.16 2.93
N ARG A 198 -20.80 8.77 4.11
CA ARG A 198 -20.53 8.03 5.36
C ARG A 198 -21.60 8.27 6.41
N SER A 199 -22.15 7.21 6.99
CA SER A 199 -23.07 7.24 8.12
C SER A 199 -22.53 6.44 9.29
N LEU A 200 -22.45 7.03 10.49
CA LEU A 200 -21.93 6.37 11.70
C LEU A 200 -23.03 6.05 12.72
N GLN A 201 -24.24 6.55 12.48
CA GLN A 201 -25.36 6.42 13.40
C GLN A 201 -25.99 5.03 13.33
N ALA A 202 -26.42 4.50 14.47
CA ALA A 202 -27.15 3.23 14.51
C ALA A 202 -28.43 3.26 13.68
N GLY A 203 -28.59 2.26 12.81
CA GLY A 203 -29.67 2.22 11.81
C GLY A 203 -29.52 3.24 10.66
N GLY A 204 -28.41 3.96 10.59
CA GLY A 204 -28.13 4.93 9.52
C GLY A 204 -27.81 4.28 8.18
N SER A 205 -27.91 5.05 7.10
CA SER A 205 -27.54 4.60 5.76
C SER A 205 -26.73 5.63 4.98
N ALA A 206 -25.85 5.23 4.07
CA ALA A 206 -25.09 6.20 3.26
C ALA A 206 -25.97 6.83 2.15
N VAL A 207 -26.92 6.05 1.63
CA VAL A 207 -28.00 6.52 0.74
C VAL A 207 -29.34 6.00 1.26
N TYR A 208 -30.31 6.89 1.44
CA TYR A 208 -31.67 6.51 1.85
C TYR A 208 -32.68 6.83 0.75
N VAL A 209 -33.60 5.90 0.51
CA VAL A 209 -34.71 6.06 -0.43
C VAL A 209 -36.03 5.79 0.30
N GLY A 210 -36.96 6.75 0.23
CA GLY A 210 -38.27 6.63 0.87
C GLY A 210 -39.39 7.31 0.09
N GLY A 211 -40.63 7.11 0.51
CA GLY A 211 -41.81 7.73 -0.11
C GLY A 211 -42.15 7.22 -1.52
N GLY A 212 -41.43 6.22 -2.02
CA GLY A 212 -41.53 5.73 -3.40
C GLY A 212 -40.65 6.52 -4.37
N VAL A 213 -39.93 5.81 -5.24
CA VAL A 213 -39.11 6.37 -6.30
C VAL A 213 -39.38 5.62 -7.60
N ASP A 214 -39.88 6.37 -8.59
CA ASP A 214 -40.19 5.85 -9.92
C ASP A 214 -39.28 6.51 -10.96
N LEU A 215 -38.57 5.71 -11.75
CA LEU A 215 -37.79 6.15 -12.89
C LEU A 215 -38.60 5.86 -14.15
N LEU A 216 -38.97 6.92 -14.88
CA LEU A 216 -39.69 6.88 -16.15
C LEU A 216 -38.81 7.49 -17.23
N SER A 217 -38.23 6.63 -18.08
CA SER A 217 -37.19 7.03 -19.05
C SER A 217 -36.11 7.89 -18.39
N SER A 218 -35.60 7.44 -17.23
CA SER A 218 -34.68 8.21 -16.39
C SER A 218 -33.47 7.38 -15.98
N ALA A 219 -32.39 8.04 -15.56
CA ALA A 219 -31.18 7.41 -15.07
C ALA A 219 -30.81 7.87 -13.65
N VAL A 220 -30.48 6.92 -12.78
CA VAL A 220 -29.78 7.17 -11.51
C VAL A 220 -28.46 6.41 -11.56
N VAL A 221 -27.33 7.12 -11.43
CA VAL A 221 -25.98 6.57 -11.61
C VAL A 221 -25.11 6.92 -10.41
N LEU A 222 -24.58 5.93 -9.72
CA LEU A 222 -23.51 6.06 -8.73
C LEU A 222 -22.22 5.55 -9.37
N ASP A 223 -21.17 6.36 -9.46
CA ASP A 223 -19.89 5.98 -10.11
C ASP A 223 -18.68 6.38 -9.28
N GLY A 224 -17.81 5.44 -8.91
CA GLY A 224 -16.63 5.78 -8.10
C GLY A 224 -17.00 6.30 -6.70
N VAL A 225 -18.11 5.82 -6.14
CA VAL A 225 -18.63 6.27 -4.83
C VAL A 225 -18.16 5.33 -3.73
N SER A 226 -17.76 5.87 -2.57
CA SER A 226 -17.55 5.09 -1.35
C SER A 226 -18.77 5.21 -0.43
N LEU A 227 -19.41 4.08 -0.13
CA LEU A 227 -20.57 3.98 0.76
C LEU A 227 -20.17 3.33 2.07
N GLU A 228 -20.12 4.12 3.14
CA GLU A 228 -19.67 3.67 4.46
C GLU A 228 -20.79 3.80 5.49
N ALA A 229 -21.15 2.72 6.17
CA ALA A 229 -22.25 2.67 7.13
C ALA A 229 -21.87 1.82 8.35
N SER A 230 -21.29 2.43 9.38
CA SER A 230 -20.70 1.72 10.53
C SER A 230 -21.53 1.79 11.82
N GLY A 231 -22.83 2.06 11.71
CA GLY A 231 -23.74 2.21 12.85
C GLY A 231 -24.13 0.91 13.59
N GLY A 232 -23.48 -0.21 13.32
CA GLY A 232 -23.86 -1.53 13.84
C GLY A 232 -24.75 -2.33 12.87
N PRO A 233 -25.39 -3.42 13.33
CA PRO A 233 -25.97 -4.45 12.47
C PRO A 233 -27.19 -4.00 11.65
N THR A 234 -27.83 -2.90 12.04
CA THR A 234 -28.99 -2.33 11.33
C THR A 234 -28.62 -1.24 10.33
N ALA A 235 -27.34 -0.82 10.28
CA ALA A 235 -26.90 0.17 9.30
C ALA A 235 -26.87 -0.43 7.88
N SER A 236 -26.95 0.39 6.84
CA SER A 236 -26.91 -0.09 5.44
C SER A 236 -26.17 0.85 4.50
N ALA A 237 -25.49 0.34 3.48
CA ALA A 237 -24.85 1.20 2.48
C ALA A 237 -25.90 2.01 1.70
N MET A 238 -26.96 1.34 1.23
CA MET A 238 -28.14 1.98 0.67
C MET A 238 -29.39 1.30 1.23
N HIS A 239 -30.39 2.08 1.59
CA HIS A 239 -31.62 1.56 2.17
C HIS A 239 -32.87 2.18 1.52
N VAL A 240 -33.63 1.35 0.81
CA VAL A 240 -35.00 1.64 0.37
C VAL A 240 -35.94 1.17 1.47
N SER A 241 -36.77 2.08 2.01
CA SER A 241 -37.79 1.73 3.00
C SER A 241 -38.69 0.61 2.48
N SER A 242 -39.04 -0.37 3.33
CA SER A 242 -39.93 -1.49 2.98
C SER A 242 -41.31 -1.04 2.48
N SER A 243 -41.80 0.10 3.00
CA SER A 243 -43.05 0.72 2.54
C SER A 243 -42.95 1.36 1.14
N SER A 244 -41.74 1.60 0.66
CA SER A 244 -41.46 2.34 -0.57
C SER A 244 -41.26 1.40 -1.76
N CYS A 245 -41.76 1.84 -2.92
CA CYS A 245 -41.54 1.19 -4.20
C CYS A 245 -40.29 1.77 -4.87
N LEU A 246 -39.42 0.94 -5.41
CA LEU A 246 -38.36 1.34 -6.34
C LEU A 246 -38.72 0.77 -7.71
N SER A 247 -39.18 1.63 -8.62
CA SER A 247 -39.71 1.23 -9.92
C SER A 247 -38.88 1.82 -11.05
N LEU A 248 -38.47 1.00 -12.01
CA LEU A 248 -37.77 1.39 -13.22
C LEU A 248 -38.61 0.98 -14.42
N ARG A 249 -39.03 1.95 -15.23
CA ARG A 249 -39.90 1.73 -16.38
C ARG A 249 -39.48 2.55 -17.59
N SER A 250 -39.96 2.13 -18.77
CA SER A 250 -39.84 2.88 -20.01
C SER A 250 -38.38 3.20 -20.38
N HIS A 251 -37.52 2.18 -20.43
CA HIS A 251 -36.09 2.35 -20.73
C HIS A 251 -35.37 3.25 -19.71
N SER A 252 -35.55 2.93 -18.42
CA SER A 252 -34.80 3.57 -17.33
C SER A 252 -33.56 2.77 -16.92
N VAL A 253 -32.61 3.42 -16.24
CA VAL A 253 -31.40 2.77 -15.72
C VAL A 253 -31.13 3.19 -14.28
N PHE A 254 -30.97 2.23 -13.38
CA PHE A 254 -30.31 2.45 -12.09
C PHE A 254 -28.97 1.71 -12.12
N SER A 255 -27.87 2.46 -12.11
CA SER A 255 -26.52 1.91 -12.25
C SER A 255 -25.65 2.25 -11.04
N VAL A 256 -25.04 1.23 -10.45
CA VAL A 256 -23.98 1.36 -9.46
C VAL A 256 -22.69 0.84 -10.11
N THR A 257 -21.73 1.72 -10.38
CA THR A 257 -20.48 1.39 -11.07
C THR A 257 -19.26 1.75 -10.20
N ASN A 258 -18.25 0.89 -10.11
CA ASN A 258 -16.99 1.17 -9.39
C ASN A 258 -17.23 1.66 -7.94
N VAL A 259 -18.12 1.02 -7.20
CA VAL A 259 -18.52 1.45 -5.84
C VAL A 259 -17.90 0.56 -4.77
N SER A 260 -17.33 1.17 -3.73
CA SER A 260 -16.86 0.46 -2.55
C SER A 260 -17.88 0.54 -1.41
N VAL A 261 -18.17 -0.59 -0.76
CA VAL A 261 -19.12 -0.70 0.35
C VAL A 261 -18.41 -1.16 1.62
N LEU A 262 -18.56 -0.39 2.70
CA LEU A 262 -18.17 -0.81 4.05
C LEU A 262 -19.36 -0.63 4.98
N SER A 263 -20.12 -1.70 5.23
CA SER A 263 -21.26 -1.65 6.13
C SER A 263 -21.15 -2.68 7.25
N SER A 264 -21.46 -2.25 8.48
CA SER A 264 -21.63 -3.14 9.62
C SER A 264 -22.94 -3.93 9.59
N GLY A 265 -23.84 -3.65 8.63
CA GLY A 265 -25.14 -4.31 8.47
C GLY A 265 -25.41 -4.73 7.02
N GLY A 266 -26.28 -4.00 6.32
CA GLY A 266 -26.71 -4.27 4.95
C GLY A 266 -25.87 -3.59 3.86
N GLY A 267 -25.79 -4.19 2.67
CA GLY A 267 -25.31 -3.50 1.47
C GLY A 267 -26.39 -2.56 0.90
N PHE A 268 -26.82 -2.86 -0.33
CA PHE A 268 -27.93 -2.24 -1.04
C PHE A 268 -29.23 -2.99 -0.71
N VAL A 269 -29.96 -2.50 0.28
CA VAL A 269 -31.28 -3.00 0.65
C VAL A 269 -32.33 -2.29 -0.22
N LEU A 270 -32.88 -2.98 -1.22
CA LEU A 270 -33.82 -2.44 -2.20
C LEU A 270 -35.31 -2.59 -1.80
N GLY A 271 -35.56 -2.91 -0.53
CA GLY A 271 -36.91 -3.00 0.04
C GLY A 271 -37.70 -4.23 -0.44
N GLU A 272 -39.03 -4.15 -0.29
CA GLU A 272 -39.97 -5.24 -0.57
C GLU A 272 -40.76 -5.06 -1.88
N ARG A 273 -40.55 -3.94 -2.59
CA ARG A 273 -41.36 -3.52 -3.74
C ARG A 273 -40.48 -3.03 -4.90
N LEU A 274 -39.59 -3.89 -5.38
CA LEU A 274 -38.81 -3.63 -6.59
C LEU A 274 -39.67 -3.89 -7.85
N ALA A 275 -39.58 -3.02 -8.85
CA ALA A 275 -40.23 -3.23 -10.15
C ALA A 275 -39.28 -2.82 -11.28
N VAL A 276 -38.86 -3.77 -12.12
CA VAL A 276 -37.98 -3.48 -13.27
C VAL A 276 -38.67 -3.96 -14.55
N PHE A 277 -39.09 -3.03 -15.41
CA PHE A 277 -39.81 -3.30 -16.66
C PHE A 277 -39.22 -2.48 -17.81
N ASP A 278 -38.87 -3.13 -18.92
CA ASP A 278 -38.19 -2.49 -20.07
C ASP A 278 -36.99 -1.62 -19.67
N SER A 279 -36.30 -1.95 -18.57
CA SER A 279 -35.35 -1.09 -17.88
C SER A 279 -34.23 -1.92 -17.21
N VAL A 280 -33.16 -1.25 -16.78
CA VAL A 280 -31.94 -1.91 -16.28
C VAL A 280 -31.66 -1.50 -14.84
N LEU A 281 -31.52 -2.48 -13.95
CA LEU A 281 -30.93 -2.32 -12.62
C LEU A 281 -29.58 -3.04 -12.64
N ARG A 282 -28.47 -2.33 -12.49
CA ARG A 282 -27.14 -2.92 -12.61
C ARG A 282 -26.17 -2.52 -11.52
N PHE A 283 -25.34 -3.48 -11.11
CA PHE A 283 -24.23 -3.34 -10.17
C PHE A 283 -22.98 -3.86 -10.87
N VAL A 284 -22.04 -2.96 -11.16
CA VAL A 284 -20.88 -3.23 -12.01
C VAL A 284 -19.60 -2.79 -11.30
N GLY A 285 -18.71 -3.72 -10.95
CA GLY A 285 -17.47 -3.37 -10.21
C GLY A 285 -17.79 -2.88 -8.80
N VAL A 286 -18.61 -3.62 -8.06
CA VAL A 286 -19.03 -3.27 -6.69
C VAL A 286 -18.32 -4.19 -5.71
N GLU A 287 -17.45 -3.64 -4.88
CA GLU A 287 -16.71 -4.41 -3.87
C GLU A 287 -17.14 -3.96 -2.49
N GLY A 288 -17.35 -4.89 -1.56
CA GLY A 288 -17.50 -4.46 -0.18
C GLY A 288 -17.80 -5.53 0.84
N SER A 289 -17.70 -5.11 2.09
CA SER A 289 -18.03 -5.90 3.27
C SER A 289 -19.37 -5.45 3.83
N ALA A 290 -20.30 -6.39 3.97
CA ALA A 290 -21.56 -6.23 4.66
C ALA A 290 -21.78 -7.46 5.56
N ALA A 291 -22.45 -7.29 6.70
CA ALA A 291 -22.82 -8.41 7.56
C ALA A 291 -23.87 -9.32 6.91
N SER A 292 -24.60 -8.80 5.91
CA SER A 292 -25.57 -9.52 5.09
C SER A 292 -25.21 -9.43 3.60
N SER A 293 -26.16 -9.70 2.69
CA SER A 293 -25.93 -9.64 1.24
C SER A 293 -25.57 -8.24 0.76
N LEU A 294 -24.67 -8.15 -0.22
CA LEU A 294 -24.36 -6.87 -0.88
C LEU A 294 -25.57 -6.29 -1.58
N VAL A 295 -26.34 -7.09 -2.32
CA VAL A 295 -27.61 -6.67 -2.91
C VAL A 295 -28.74 -7.46 -2.28
N ARG A 296 -29.63 -6.80 -1.54
CA ARG A 296 -30.76 -7.46 -0.87
C ARG A 296 -32.06 -6.87 -1.38
N CYS A 297 -32.92 -7.73 -1.93
CA CYS A 297 -34.29 -7.43 -2.29
C CYS A 297 -35.19 -8.43 -1.57
N ASP A 298 -36.18 -7.93 -0.85
CA ASP A 298 -37.11 -8.74 -0.05
C ASP A 298 -38.50 -8.86 -0.69
N GLY A 299 -38.67 -8.32 -1.91
CA GLY A 299 -39.86 -8.49 -2.72
C GLY A 299 -39.82 -7.68 -4.01
N GLY A 300 -40.66 -8.08 -4.98
CA GLY A 300 -40.82 -7.35 -6.24
C GLY A 300 -40.83 -8.23 -7.48
N THR A 301 -40.63 -7.59 -8.63
CA THR A 301 -40.68 -8.24 -9.95
C THR A 301 -39.63 -7.67 -10.90
N VAL A 302 -38.86 -8.57 -11.52
CA VAL A 302 -38.08 -8.29 -12.73
C VAL A 302 -38.92 -8.81 -13.90
N GLY A 303 -39.65 -7.90 -14.52
CA GLY A 303 -40.65 -8.19 -15.53
C GLY A 303 -40.11 -8.20 -16.95
N VAL A 304 -41.02 -8.25 -17.92
CA VAL A 304 -40.68 -8.21 -19.36
C VAL A 304 -39.80 -7.01 -19.67
N GLY A 305 -38.74 -7.26 -20.44
CA GLY A 305 -37.74 -6.25 -20.81
C GLY A 305 -36.92 -5.71 -19.63
N GLY A 306 -37.15 -6.19 -18.40
CA GLY A 306 -36.37 -5.86 -17.23
C GLY A 306 -35.07 -6.65 -17.18
N TRP A 307 -33.96 -5.98 -16.88
CA TRP A 307 -32.65 -6.61 -16.74
C TRP A 307 -32.02 -6.26 -15.39
N LEU A 308 -31.76 -7.28 -14.57
CA LEU A 308 -30.95 -7.17 -13.36
C LEU A 308 -29.54 -7.70 -13.66
N ASP A 309 -28.56 -6.82 -13.69
CA ASP A 309 -27.16 -7.15 -14.00
C ASP A 309 -26.25 -7.03 -12.79
N LEU A 310 -25.59 -8.13 -12.44
CA LEU A 310 -24.58 -8.20 -11.39
C LEU A 310 -23.27 -8.60 -12.07
N HIS A 311 -22.41 -7.62 -12.35
CA HIS A 311 -21.14 -7.83 -13.02
C HIS A 311 -19.99 -7.38 -12.13
N ASP A 312 -19.00 -8.24 -11.91
CA ASP A 312 -17.83 -7.90 -11.07
C ASP A 312 -18.22 -7.40 -9.67
N VAL A 313 -19.19 -8.09 -9.04
CA VAL A 313 -19.68 -7.78 -7.67
C VAL A 313 -19.03 -8.71 -6.65
N TRP A 314 -18.29 -8.15 -5.71
CA TRP A 314 -17.43 -8.88 -4.79
C TRP A 314 -17.89 -8.68 -3.35
N ALA A 315 -18.57 -9.71 -2.82
CA ALA A 315 -19.08 -9.72 -1.46
C ALA A 315 -18.05 -10.33 -0.50
N VAL A 316 -17.60 -9.50 0.42
CA VAL A 316 -16.65 -9.86 1.46
C VAL A 316 -17.40 -10.11 2.77
N GLY A 317 -17.12 -11.23 3.44
CA GLY A 317 -17.80 -11.67 4.66
C GLY A 317 -18.24 -13.13 4.60
N GLU A 318 -18.04 -13.89 5.69
CA GLU A 318 -18.33 -15.33 5.70
C GLU A 318 -19.83 -15.64 5.51
N LEU A 319 -20.69 -14.74 6.00
CA LEU A 319 -22.15 -14.83 5.89
C LEU A 319 -22.74 -13.98 4.75
N SER A 320 -21.92 -13.21 4.02
CA SER A 320 -22.41 -12.37 2.95
C SER A 320 -22.63 -13.18 1.66
N SER A 321 -23.56 -12.70 0.84
CA SER A 321 -23.78 -13.16 -0.53
C SER A 321 -23.73 -11.98 -1.49
N VAL A 322 -23.50 -12.24 -2.77
CA VAL A 322 -23.58 -11.18 -3.81
C VAL A 322 -25.00 -10.63 -3.84
N ALA A 323 -25.99 -11.52 -3.84
CA ALA A 323 -27.39 -11.12 -3.77
C ALA A 323 -28.24 -12.01 -2.84
N SER A 324 -29.29 -11.42 -2.26
CA SER A 324 -30.44 -12.12 -1.70
C SER A 324 -31.67 -11.50 -2.35
N LEU A 325 -32.33 -12.25 -3.22
CA LEU A 325 -33.49 -11.83 -4.00
C LEU A 325 -34.76 -12.49 -3.46
N SER A 326 -34.88 -12.56 -2.14
CA SER A 326 -35.99 -13.19 -1.44
C SER A 326 -37.31 -12.51 -1.83
N GLY A 327 -38.30 -13.27 -2.28
CA GLY A 327 -39.60 -12.70 -2.69
C GLY A 327 -39.59 -11.94 -4.03
N VAL A 328 -38.46 -11.86 -4.73
CA VAL A 328 -38.41 -11.32 -6.09
C VAL A 328 -38.87 -12.37 -7.09
N THR A 329 -39.78 -11.98 -7.97
CA THR A 329 -40.30 -12.81 -9.06
C THR A 329 -39.66 -12.41 -10.39
N LEU A 330 -39.03 -13.35 -11.08
CA LEU A 330 -38.64 -13.20 -12.47
C LEU A 330 -39.83 -13.59 -13.36
N SER A 331 -40.36 -12.64 -14.11
CA SER A 331 -41.56 -12.81 -14.95
C SER A 331 -41.36 -12.23 -16.36
N GLY A 332 -40.47 -12.85 -17.12
CA GLY A 332 -40.15 -12.49 -18.51
C GLY A 332 -38.93 -11.57 -18.66
N GLY A 333 -38.29 -11.21 -17.55
CA GLY A 333 -37.04 -10.45 -17.55
C GLY A 333 -35.79 -11.33 -17.61
N ALA A 334 -34.64 -10.68 -17.45
CA ALA A 334 -33.33 -11.33 -17.41
C ALA A 334 -32.57 -10.99 -16.11
N VAL A 335 -31.83 -11.96 -15.58
CA VAL A 335 -30.85 -11.75 -14.51
C VAL A 335 -29.49 -12.24 -15.02
N SER A 336 -28.47 -11.39 -15.02
CA SER A 336 -27.09 -11.77 -15.30
C SER A 336 -26.25 -11.71 -14.03
N ILE A 337 -25.44 -12.74 -13.79
CA ILE A 337 -24.45 -12.74 -12.72
C ILE A 337 -23.13 -13.19 -13.32
N ALA A 338 -22.20 -12.25 -13.52
CA ALA A 338 -20.94 -12.52 -14.21
C ALA A 338 -19.75 -11.95 -13.47
N ARG A 339 -18.65 -12.71 -13.40
CA ARG A 339 -17.40 -12.28 -12.73
C ARG A 339 -17.60 -11.85 -11.27
N CYS A 340 -18.60 -12.38 -10.59
CA CYS A 340 -18.87 -12.07 -9.18
C CYS A 340 -18.13 -13.05 -8.26
N ALA A 341 -17.69 -12.56 -7.10
CA ALA A 341 -16.95 -13.33 -6.12
C ALA A 341 -17.55 -13.17 -4.72
N VAL A 342 -17.59 -14.26 -3.95
CA VAL A 342 -18.02 -14.22 -2.56
C VAL A 342 -17.21 -15.16 -1.68
N THR A 343 -16.91 -14.71 -0.45
CA THR A 343 -16.17 -15.49 0.54
C THR A 343 -17.02 -16.64 1.10
N GLY A 344 -18.31 -16.40 1.34
CA GLY A 344 -19.27 -17.42 1.73
C GLY A 344 -19.63 -18.39 0.59
N GLY A 345 -20.32 -19.49 0.92
CA GLY A 345 -20.71 -20.51 -0.05
C GLY A 345 -21.88 -20.14 -0.97
N THR A 346 -22.64 -19.10 -0.62
CA THR A 346 -23.85 -18.68 -1.33
C THR A 346 -23.57 -17.47 -2.21
N LEU A 347 -23.71 -17.62 -3.54
CA LEU A 347 -23.58 -16.52 -4.50
C LEU A 347 -24.82 -15.64 -4.48
N ALA A 348 -25.97 -16.23 -4.77
CA ALA A 348 -27.25 -15.55 -4.78
C ALA A 348 -28.37 -16.52 -4.40
N SER A 349 -29.43 -16.03 -3.76
CA SER A 349 -30.54 -16.87 -3.28
C SER A 349 -31.90 -16.17 -3.40
N GLY A 350 -32.99 -16.93 -3.24
CA GLY A 350 -34.35 -16.40 -3.04
C GLY A 350 -35.16 -16.07 -4.30
N LEU A 351 -34.53 -16.05 -5.49
CA LEU A 351 -35.21 -15.69 -6.74
C LEU A 351 -36.26 -16.74 -7.15
N ALA A 352 -37.51 -16.31 -7.30
CA ALA A 352 -38.60 -17.14 -7.82
C ALA A 352 -38.75 -16.94 -9.33
N ILE A 353 -38.53 -17.99 -10.12
CA ILE A 353 -38.57 -17.91 -11.59
C ILE A 353 -39.93 -18.41 -12.08
N THR A 354 -40.76 -17.51 -12.62
CA THR A 354 -42.02 -17.87 -13.31
C THR A 354 -41.82 -17.95 -14.82
N SER A 355 -41.03 -17.02 -15.37
CA SER A 355 -40.58 -16.98 -16.76
C SER A 355 -39.39 -16.01 -16.85
N GLY A 356 -38.56 -16.10 -17.89
CA GLY A 356 -37.34 -15.30 -18.04
C GLY A 356 -36.07 -16.15 -17.96
N VAL A 357 -34.92 -15.50 -17.97
CA VAL A 357 -33.62 -16.17 -18.08
C VAL A 357 -32.66 -15.69 -17.00
N VAL A 358 -31.97 -16.64 -16.34
CA VAL A 358 -30.86 -16.36 -15.45
C VAL A 358 -29.58 -16.83 -16.12
N SER A 359 -28.72 -15.91 -16.54
CA SER A 359 -27.45 -16.21 -17.19
C SER A 359 -26.30 -15.99 -16.21
N VAL A 360 -25.38 -16.95 -16.13
CA VAL A 360 -24.25 -16.88 -15.22
C VAL A 360 -22.94 -17.17 -15.93
N GLN A 361 -21.88 -16.47 -15.56
CA GLN A 361 -20.56 -16.65 -16.17
C GLN A 361 -19.44 -16.36 -15.18
N CYS A 362 -18.49 -17.29 -15.09
CA CYS A 362 -17.23 -17.06 -14.39
C CYS A 362 -17.38 -16.48 -12.97
N ASN A 363 -18.15 -17.14 -12.11
CA ASN A 363 -18.35 -16.67 -10.72
C ASN A 363 -17.55 -17.52 -9.74
N ARG A 364 -17.26 -16.97 -8.55
CA ARG A 364 -16.58 -17.67 -7.46
C ARG A 364 -17.39 -17.58 -6.18
N ALA A 365 -17.56 -18.70 -5.47
CA ALA A 365 -18.19 -18.73 -4.16
C ALA A 365 -17.46 -19.72 -3.25
N GLY A 366 -17.21 -19.37 -1.99
CA GLY A 366 -16.52 -20.26 -1.04
C GLY A 366 -15.14 -20.70 -1.52
N GLY A 367 -14.42 -19.81 -2.20
CA GLY A 367 -13.09 -20.08 -2.77
C GLY A 367 -13.07 -20.89 -4.07
N ARG A 368 -14.19 -21.43 -4.55
CA ARG A 368 -14.27 -22.25 -5.79
C ARG A 368 -14.91 -21.49 -6.95
N VAL A 369 -14.36 -21.67 -8.16
CA VAL A 369 -14.98 -21.18 -9.40
C VAL A 369 -16.16 -22.09 -9.76
N LEU A 370 -17.31 -21.49 -10.06
CA LEU A 370 -18.53 -22.20 -10.42
C LEU A 370 -18.52 -22.48 -11.93
N ARG A 371 -18.49 -23.77 -12.31
CA ARG A 371 -18.34 -24.19 -13.72
C ARG A 371 -19.58 -24.88 -14.27
N SER A 372 -20.40 -25.47 -13.42
CA SER A 372 -21.58 -26.24 -13.81
C SER A 372 -22.87 -25.71 -13.17
N SER A 373 -24.02 -26.06 -13.75
CA SER A 373 -25.33 -25.73 -13.16
C SER A 373 -25.51 -26.34 -11.76
N GLY A 374 -24.86 -27.48 -11.47
CA GLY A 374 -24.81 -28.07 -10.14
C GLY A 374 -24.05 -27.20 -9.13
N ASP A 375 -22.95 -26.57 -9.55
CA ASP A 375 -22.18 -25.67 -8.71
C ASP A 375 -22.99 -24.44 -8.29
N TYR A 376 -23.70 -23.85 -9.26
CA TYR A 376 -24.60 -22.72 -9.03
C TYR A 376 -25.78 -23.08 -8.15
N ARG A 377 -26.32 -24.31 -8.27
CA ARG A 377 -27.37 -24.81 -7.36
C ARG A 377 -26.89 -24.89 -5.92
N MET A 378 -25.69 -25.40 -5.69
CA MET A 378 -25.06 -25.38 -4.36
C MET A 378 -24.78 -23.96 -3.87
N ALA A 379 -24.58 -23.00 -4.78
CA ALA A 379 -24.38 -21.59 -4.48
C ALA A 379 -25.70 -20.78 -4.38
N GLY A 380 -26.87 -21.44 -4.34
CA GLY A 380 -28.17 -20.82 -4.08
C GLY A 380 -29.06 -20.54 -5.30
N LEU A 381 -28.60 -20.86 -6.52
CA LEU A 381 -29.33 -20.61 -7.77
C LEU A 381 -29.88 -21.90 -8.39
N SER A 382 -31.20 -22.08 -8.37
CA SER A 382 -31.85 -23.35 -8.74
C SER A 382 -31.82 -23.68 -10.24
N SER A 383 -32.00 -22.68 -11.11
CA SER A 383 -32.08 -22.83 -12.57
C SER A 383 -31.34 -21.69 -13.26
N VAL A 384 -30.25 -22.02 -13.96
CA VAL A 384 -29.35 -21.05 -14.63
C VAL A 384 -28.86 -21.57 -15.98
N SER A 385 -28.62 -20.65 -16.90
CA SER A 385 -27.87 -20.86 -18.14
C SER A 385 -26.41 -20.50 -17.90
N VAL A 386 -25.53 -21.50 -17.90
CA VAL A 386 -24.09 -21.31 -17.65
C VAL A 386 -23.38 -21.00 -18.97
N VAL A 387 -22.73 -19.84 -19.03
CA VAL A 387 -21.86 -19.45 -20.15
C VAL A 387 -20.40 -19.72 -19.73
N PRO A 388 -19.59 -20.37 -20.58
CA PRO A 388 -18.16 -20.57 -20.31
C PRO A 388 -17.41 -19.26 -20.05
N CYS A 389 -16.36 -19.27 -19.21
CA CYS A 389 -15.58 -18.06 -18.86
C CYS A 389 -14.92 -17.38 -20.08
N ASP A 390 -14.53 -18.18 -21.08
CA ASP A 390 -13.92 -17.76 -22.35
C ASP A 390 -14.96 -17.44 -23.44
N GLY A 391 -16.23 -17.78 -23.19
CA GLY A 391 -17.34 -17.49 -24.08
C GLY A 391 -17.86 -16.07 -23.91
N CYS A 392 -18.75 -15.68 -24.82
CA CYS A 392 -19.55 -14.47 -24.69
C CYS A 392 -20.98 -14.78 -25.07
N ALA A 393 -21.93 -14.06 -24.45
CA ALA A 393 -23.34 -14.23 -24.72
C ALA A 393 -24.05 -12.89 -24.65
N ALA A 394 -24.99 -12.66 -25.58
CA ALA A 394 -25.80 -11.44 -25.60
C ALA A 394 -26.50 -11.19 -24.25
N ALA A 395 -27.00 -12.26 -23.61
CA ALA A 395 -27.70 -12.19 -22.32
C ALA A 395 -26.83 -11.76 -21.12
N LEU A 396 -25.50 -11.61 -21.31
CA LEU A 396 -24.56 -11.12 -20.31
C LEU A 396 -23.97 -9.75 -20.68
N ALA A 397 -23.97 -9.39 -21.97
CA ALA A 397 -23.30 -8.21 -22.48
C ALA A 397 -24.27 -7.10 -22.94
N CYS A 398 -25.46 -7.47 -23.40
CA CYS A 398 -26.38 -6.56 -24.09
C CYS A 398 -27.72 -6.45 -23.36
N PHE A 399 -28.25 -5.23 -23.32
CA PHE A 399 -29.63 -5.02 -22.96
C PHE A 399 -30.57 -5.42 -24.11
N ASP A 400 -31.25 -6.55 -23.95
CA ASP A 400 -32.04 -7.20 -25.01
C ASP A 400 -33.06 -6.26 -25.69
N ALA A 401 -33.77 -5.42 -24.91
CA ALA A 401 -34.80 -4.53 -25.44
C ALA A 401 -34.27 -3.49 -26.44
N LEU A 402 -32.99 -3.11 -26.35
CA LEU A 402 -32.35 -2.13 -27.23
C LEU A 402 -31.21 -2.75 -28.06
N MET A 403 -31.04 -4.07 -28.03
CA MET A 403 -30.07 -4.79 -28.86
C MET A 403 -30.66 -5.02 -30.28
N ALA A 404 -29.90 -4.64 -31.31
CA ALA A 404 -30.21 -4.92 -32.71
C ALA A 404 -29.65 -6.27 -33.16
N SER A 405 -28.39 -6.55 -32.84
CA SER A 405 -27.71 -7.81 -33.13
C SER A 405 -26.53 -8.04 -32.18
N PHE A 406 -26.08 -9.29 -32.08
CA PHE A 406 -24.90 -9.70 -31.33
C PHE A 406 -24.01 -10.57 -32.21
N SER A 407 -22.79 -10.11 -32.49
CA SER A 407 -21.79 -10.80 -33.32
C SER A 407 -20.40 -10.47 -32.79
N ASP A 408 -19.47 -11.44 -32.86
CA ASP A 408 -18.07 -11.27 -32.40
C ASP A 408 -17.95 -10.69 -30.98
N CYS A 409 -18.86 -11.08 -30.08
CA CYS A 409 -18.94 -10.59 -28.70
C CYS A 409 -19.26 -9.09 -28.54
N VAL A 410 -19.77 -8.44 -29.59
CA VAL A 410 -20.13 -7.02 -29.58
C VAL A 410 -21.63 -6.86 -29.78
N CYS A 411 -22.25 -5.97 -28.98
CA CYS A 411 -23.64 -5.58 -29.16
C CYS A 411 -23.74 -4.46 -30.20
N SER A 412 -24.61 -4.63 -31.20
CA SER A 412 -25.07 -3.53 -32.04
C SER A 412 -26.40 -3.03 -31.51
N CYS A 413 -26.58 -1.71 -31.37
CA CYS A 413 -27.74 -1.14 -30.68
C CYS A 413 -28.83 -0.68 -31.66
N ARG A 414 -30.10 -0.84 -31.26
CA ARG A 414 -31.25 -0.19 -31.90
C ARG A 414 -31.24 1.30 -31.56
N ALA A 415 -32.06 2.07 -32.29
CA ALA A 415 -32.29 3.46 -31.96
C ALA A 415 -32.70 3.62 -30.47
N GLY A 416 -32.03 4.53 -29.76
CA GLY A 416 -32.23 4.76 -28.33
C GLY A 416 -31.27 4.00 -27.41
N GLY A 417 -30.57 2.97 -27.89
CA GLY A 417 -29.49 2.31 -27.14
C GLY A 417 -28.17 3.07 -27.29
N VAL A 418 -27.44 3.21 -26.18
CA VAL A 418 -26.16 3.93 -26.08
C VAL A 418 -25.11 3.04 -25.40
N GLY A 419 -23.86 3.14 -25.86
CA GLY A 419 -22.71 2.40 -25.32
C GLY A 419 -22.65 0.93 -25.76
N GLU A 420 -21.60 0.24 -25.32
CA GLU A 420 -21.29 -1.15 -25.74
C GLU A 420 -22.34 -2.18 -25.30
N ALA A 421 -23.10 -1.88 -24.25
CA ALA A 421 -24.17 -2.75 -23.73
C ALA A 421 -25.58 -2.35 -24.22
N CYS A 422 -25.69 -1.38 -25.13
CA CYS A 422 -26.97 -0.88 -25.65
C CYS A 422 -27.95 -0.40 -24.58
N LEU A 423 -27.45 0.35 -23.60
CA LEU A 423 -28.25 0.83 -22.48
C LEU A 423 -29.07 2.05 -22.86
N PRO A 424 -30.23 2.30 -22.22
CA PRO A 424 -31.03 3.50 -22.50
C PRO A 424 -30.33 4.84 -22.25
N PHE A 425 -29.29 4.84 -21.42
CA PHE A 425 -28.50 6.01 -21.06
C PHE A 425 -27.02 5.67 -21.10
N ASP A 426 -26.19 6.67 -21.41
CA ASP A 426 -24.74 6.55 -21.29
C ASP A 426 -24.34 6.42 -19.82
N VAL A 427 -23.86 5.25 -19.42
CA VAL A 427 -23.43 4.97 -18.06
C VAL A 427 -21.98 4.48 -18.06
N PRO A 428 -21.17 4.84 -17.05
CA PRO A 428 -19.77 4.44 -16.99
C PRO A 428 -19.61 2.94 -17.11
N VAL A 429 -18.69 2.47 -17.94
CA VAL A 429 -18.31 1.05 -18.00
C VAL A 429 -17.46 0.73 -16.75
N ALA A 430 -17.42 -0.53 -16.32
CA ALA A 430 -16.41 -0.95 -15.34
C ALA A 430 -15.03 -0.48 -15.83
N ARG A 431 -14.08 -0.17 -14.93
CA ARG A 431 -12.67 -0.09 -15.35
C ARG A 431 -12.35 -1.39 -16.06
N SER A 432 -12.09 -1.34 -17.36
CA SER A 432 -11.82 -2.52 -18.16
C SER A 432 -10.58 -3.23 -17.60
N GLY A 433 -10.76 -4.26 -16.78
CA GLY A 433 -9.82 -5.37 -16.74
C GLY A 433 -9.98 -6.05 -18.08
N GLY A 434 -9.22 -5.60 -19.09
CA GLY A 434 -9.39 -5.92 -20.50
C GLY A 434 -9.69 -7.39 -20.76
N GLY A 435 -10.98 -7.74 -20.78
CA GLY A 435 -11.50 -8.94 -21.39
C GLY A 435 -11.58 -8.63 -22.88
N GLY A 436 -10.80 -9.32 -23.69
CA GLY A 436 -10.84 -9.16 -25.14
C GLY A 436 -9.46 -9.15 -25.75
N GLY A 437 -8.90 -10.34 -25.92
CA GLY A 437 -7.71 -10.56 -26.71
C GLY A 437 -6.78 -11.52 -25.99
N GLY A 438 -6.69 -12.73 -26.51
CA GLY A 438 -5.60 -13.68 -26.24
C GLY A 438 -4.25 -13.11 -26.71
N GLY A 439 -3.87 -11.95 -26.18
CA GLY A 439 -2.56 -11.36 -26.33
C GLY A 439 -1.61 -12.23 -25.56
N ALA A 440 -1.00 -13.17 -26.31
CA ALA A 440 0.03 -14.13 -25.95
C ALA A 440 0.49 -14.06 -24.49
N GLU A 441 0.44 -15.20 -23.80
CA GLU A 441 1.14 -15.52 -22.54
C GLU A 441 2.68 -15.34 -22.63
N GLY A 442 3.18 -14.52 -23.54
CA GLY A 442 4.58 -14.20 -23.70
C GLY A 442 5.09 -13.42 -22.50
N CYS A 443 6.18 -13.92 -21.93
CA CYS A 443 7.03 -13.14 -21.06
C CYS A 443 7.58 -11.92 -21.81
N VAL A 444 7.61 -10.79 -21.13
CA VAL A 444 8.41 -9.64 -21.57
C VAL A 444 9.88 -10.05 -21.47
N ARG A 445 10.58 -10.11 -22.61
CA ARG A 445 11.92 -10.70 -22.72
C ARG A 445 12.94 -9.75 -23.32
N GLY A 446 14.12 -9.64 -22.69
CA GLY A 446 15.29 -9.00 -23.30
C GLY A 446 15.12 -7.52 -23.64
N VAL A 447 14.29 -6.80 -22.88
CA VAL A 447 14.00 -5.37 -23.11
C VAL A 447 14.41 -4.53 -21.92
N THR A 448 14.67 -3.25 -22.18
CA THR A 448 14.86 -2.23 -21.15
C THR A 448 13.59 -1.42 -20.99
N LEU A 449 13.05 -1.34 -19.78
CA LEU A 449 11.92 -0.50 -19.43
C LEU A 449 12.42 0.78 -18.77
N THR A 450 12.07 1.92 -19.36
CA THR A 450 12.42 3.27 -18.89
C THR A 450 11.19 4.09 -18.50
N GLU A 451 10.01 3.49 -18.55
CA GLU A 451 8.74 4.11 -18.15
C GLU A 451 8.02 3.26 -17.11
N SER A 452 7.24 3.92 -16.25
CA SER A 452 6.41 3.25 -15.24
C SER A 452 5.23 2.52 -15.89
N VAL A 453 4.93 1.32 -15.41
CA VAL A 453 3.84 0.48 -15.97
C VAL A 453 3.12 -0.29 -14.87
N THR A 454 1.81 -0.43 -15.00
CA THR A 454 1.00 -1.32 -14.16
C THR A 454 0.59 -2.53 -14.98
N VAL A 455 0.97 -3.72 -14.52
CA VAL A 455 0.63 -5.00 -15.10
C VAL A 455 -0.49 -5.63 -14.28
N GLY A 456 -1.52 -6.09 -14.99
CA GLY A 456 -2.50 -7.02 -14.48
C GLY A 456 -3.65 -7.19 -15.44
N GLY A 457 -4.21 -6.12 -16.01
CA GLY A 457 -5.01 -6.09 -17.26
C GLY A 457 -5.85 -7.32 -17.66
N GLY A 458 -6.44 -8.06 -16.72
CA GLY A 458 -7.16 -9.31 -16.97
C GLY A 458 -6.30 -10.54 -17.32
N ARG A 459 -4.98 -10.51 -17.10
CA ARG A 459 -4.07 -11.64 -17.36
C ARG A 459 -3.83 -12.47 -16.09
N ALA A 460 -3.82 -13.80 -16.23
CA ALA A 460 -3.44 -14.71 -15.14
C ALA A 460 -1.92 -14.74 -14.88
N MET A 461 -1.10 -14.26 -15.84
CA MET A 461 0.36 -14.30 -15.77
C MET A 461 0.99 -12.92 -16.03
N ALA A 462 1.92 -12.52 -15.17
CA ALA A 462 2.88 -11.44 -15.37
C ALA A 462 4.29 -12.05 -15.37
N CYS A 463 4.98 -12.04 -16.52
CA CYS A 463 6.30 -12.63 -16.65
C CYS A 463 7.31 -11.64 -17.25
N PHE A 464 8.44 -11.49 -16.57
CA PHE A 464 9.60 -10.71 -16.99
C PHE A 464 10.83 -11.62 -16.99
N ASP A 465 11.58 -11.64 -18.09
CA ASP A 465 12.76 -12.49 -18.24
C ASP A 465 13.87 -11.72 -18.96
N SER A 466 15.01 -11.54 -18.32
CA SER A 466 16.10 -10.69 -18.82
C SER A 466 15.67 -9.25 -19.10
N VAL A 467 14.84 -8.68 -18.22
CA VAL A 467 14.35 -7.28 -18.33
C VAL A 467 15.20 -6.36 -17.45
N LEU A 468 15.64 -5.23 -18.03
CA LEU A 468 16.30 -4.15 -17.29
C LEU A 468 15.29 -3.06 -16.97
N PHE A 469 14.97 -2.87 -15.69
CA PHE A 469 14.19 -1.73 -15.22
C PHE A 469 15.16 -0.59 -14.88
N SER A 470 15.16 0.48 -15.68
CA SER A 470 16.17 1.53 -15.59
C SER A 470 15.58 2.89 -15.26
N GLY A 471 16.14 3.52 -14.21
CA GLY A 471 15.77 4.86 -13.77
C GLY A 471 14.70 4.87 -12.67
N PRO A 472 14.20 6.05 -12.27
CA PRO A 472 13.27 6.21 -11.15
C PRO A 472 11.83 5.83 -11.54
N ILE A 473 11.64 4.64 -12.11
CA ILE A 473 10.35 4.14 -12.58
C ILE A 473 9.69 3.24 -11.55
N THR A 474 8.37 3.09 -11.65
CA THR A 474 7.61 2.11 -10.87
C THR A 474 6.96 1.11 -11.80
N VAL A 475 7.29 -0.16 -11.62
CA VAL A 475 6.61 -1.29 -12.25
C VAL A 475 5.72 -1.94 -11.20
N ALA A 476 4.40 -1.82 -11.36
CA ALA A 476 3.43 -2.38 -10.44
C ALA A 476 2.81 -3.65 -11.03
N VAL A 477 2.81 -4.75 -10.29
CA VAL A 477 1.99 -5.94 -10.56
C VAL A 477 0.85 -5.92 -9.55
N ASP A 478 -0.27 -5.35 -9.97
CA ASP A 478 -1.48 -5.29 -9.14
C ASP A 478 -2.25 -6.59 -9.29
N LEU A 479 -2.16 -7.44 -8.26
CA LEU A 479 -2.82 -8.74 -8.21
C LEU A 479 -4.35 -8.61 -8.37
N ARG A 480 -4.94 -7.48 -7.99
CA ARG A 480 -6.37 -7.21 -8.14
C ARG A 480 -6.79 -7.06 -9.59
N SER A 481 -5.90 -6.55 -10.44
CA SER A 481 -6.19 -6.30 -11.85
C SER A 481 -5.90 -7.51 -12.75
N MET A 482 -5.32 -8.58 -12.19
CA MET A 482 -5.07 -9.87 -12.88
C MET A 482 -6.36 -10.68 -13.07
N ASP A 483 -6.27 -11.82 -13.77
CA ASP A 483 -7.42 -12.72 -13.95
C ASP A 483 -7.75 -13.53 -12.68
N LEU A 484 -8.72 -13.06 -11.93
CA LEU A 484 -9.12 -13.65 -10.64
C LEU A 484 -9.95 -14.92 -10.78
N PHE A 485 -10.33 -15.28 -12.00
CA PHE A 485 -11.03 -16.53 -12.30
C PHE A 485 -10.10 -17.60 -12.86
N ALA A 486 -8.82 -17.27 -13.04
CA ALA A 486 -7.78 -18.25 -13.27
C ALA A 486 -7.64 -19.21 -12.06
N ASP A 487 -7.01 -20.35 -12.31
CA ASP A 487 -6.71 -21.32 -11.26
C ASP A 487 -5.64 -20.78 -10.29
N ALA A 488 -4.69 -19.97 -10.79
CA ALA A 488 -3.63 -19.31 -10.03
C ALA A 488 -3.17 -17.99 -10.69
N LEU A 489 -2.65 -17.06 -9.90
CA LEU A 489 -1.96 -15.86 -10.40
C LEU A 489 -0.46 -16.10 -10.45
N ASN A 490 0.14 -16.04 -11.64
CA ASN A 490 1.57 -16.30 -11.82
C ASN A 490 2.34 -14.98 -12.02
N VAL A 491 3.26 -14.66 -11.11
CA VAL A 491 4.16 -13.52 -11.24
C VAL A 491 5.59 -14.04 -11.27
N THR A 492 6.29 -13.88 -12.39
CA THR A 492 7.62 -14.46 -12.58
C THR A 492 8.63 -13.40 -13.03
N LEU A 493 9.78 -13.39 -12.36
CA LEU A 493 10.94 -12.58 -12.71
C LEU A 493 12.16 -13.48 -12.80
N ARG A 494 12.83 -13.47 -13.95
CA ARG A 494 14.03 -14.27 -14.23
C ARG A 494 15.11 -13.39 -14.82
N HIS A 495 16.33 -13.43 -14.29
CA HIS A 495 17.46 -12.67 -14.85
C HIS A 495 17.19 -11.16 -14.99
N CYS A 496 16.28 -10.60 -14.19
CA CYS A 496 15.90 -9.20 -14.28
C CYS A 496 16.88 -8.33 -13.49
N VAL A 497 17.09 -7.10 -13.96
CA VAL A 497 17.95 -6.11 -13.31
C VAL A 497 17.12 -4.88 -12.96
N LEU A 498 17.13 -4.44 -11.69
CA LEU A 498 16.57 -3.17 -11.27
C LEU A 498 17.71 -2.18 -11.06
N ALA A 499 17.73 -1.09 -11.82
CA ALA A 499 18.84 -0.13 -11.82
C ALA A 499 18.35 1.32 -11.66
N GLY A 500 19.15 2.14 -10.97
CA GLY A 500 18.98 3.60 -10.96
C GLY A 500 17.72 4.09 -10.24
N GLY A 501 17.31 3.43 -9.15
CA GLY A 501 16.14 3.83 -8.37
C GLY A 501 14.82 3.15 -8.75
N ALA A 502 14.84 2.17 -9.67
CA ALA A 502 13.66 1.48 -10.14
C ALA A 502 12.95 0.70 -9.01
N GLN A 503 11.62 0.77 -8.98
CA GLN A 503 10.79 0.09 -7.99
C GLN A 503 9.90 -0.95 -8.65
N LEU A 504 9.91 -2.17 -8.12
CA LEU A 504 8.96 -3.22 -8.49
C LEU A 504 7.98 -3.44 -7.35
N ARG A 505 6.70 -3.11 -7.53
CA ARG A 505 5.66 -3.27 -6.50
C ARG A 505 4.75 -4.44 -6.87
N ILE A 506 4.59 -5.44 -6.01
CA ILE A 506 3.72 -6.60 -6.23
C ILE A 506 2.72 -6.67 -5.07
N GLY A 507 1.44 -6.88 -5.37
CA GLY A 507 0.41 -7.04 -4.34
C GLY A 507 -0.80 -6.14 -4.59
N GLY A 508 -1.25 -5.43 -3.55
CA GLY A 508 -2.36 -4.46 -3.65
C GLY A 508 -3.70 -4.96 -3.10
N LEU A 509 -3.73 -6.14 -2.47
CA LEU A 509 -4.95 -6.72 -1.92
C LEU A 509 -5.12 -6.33 -0.45
N SER A 510 -6.35 -6.02 -0.05
CA SER A 510 -6.74 -6.03 1.35
C SER A 510 -6.80 -7.49 1.86
N GLU A 511 -6.72 -7.70 3.18
CA GLU A 511 -6.85 -9.05 3.77
C GLU A 511 -8.16 -9.72 3.36
N SER A 512 -9.22 -8.94 3.22
CA SER A 512 -10.55 -9.44 2.94
C SER A 512 -10.72 -9.79 1.45
N THR A 513 -10.19 -8.95 0.56
CA THR A 513 -10.08 -9.22 -0.88
C THR A 513 -9.19 -10.43 -1.16
N ALA A 514 -8.08 -10.60 -0.42
CA ALA A 514 -7.15 -11.71 -0.59
C ALA A 514 -7.81 -13.09 -0.39
N ARG A 515 -8.94 -13.18 0.32
CA ARG A 515 -9.74 -14.41 0.48
C ARG A 515 -10.60 -14.75 -0.74
N LEU A 516 -10.85 -13.78 -1.62
CA LEU A 516 -11.65 -13.92 -2.83
C LEU A 516 -10.82 -14.28 -4.06
N VAL A 517 -9.52 -13.98 -4.02
CA VAL A 517 -8.60 -14.13 -5.15
C VAL A 517 -7.95 -15.52 -5.13
N PRO A 518 -7.70 -16.16 -6.29
CA PRO A 518 -6.94 -17.41 -6.36
C PRO A 518 -5.53 -17.25 -5.78
N HIS A 519 -4.93 -18.37 -5.38
CA HIS A 519 -3.56 -18.38 -4.87
C HIS A 519 -2.57 -17.77 -5.89
N ALA A 520 -1.59 -17.05 -5.38
CA ALA A 520 -0.56 -16.40 -6.19
C ALA A 520 0.78 -17.15 -6.07
N LEU A 521 1.45 -17.35 -7.21
CA LEU A 521 2.78 -17.91 -7.33
C LEU A 521 3.73 -16.80 -7.80
N VAL A 522 4.40 -16.16 -6.86
CA VAL A 522 5.37 -15.09 -7.12
C VAL A 522 6.78 -15.69 -7.06
N LYS A 523 7.45 -15.80 -8.20
CA LYS A 523 8.79 -16.38 -8.31
C LYS A 523 9.78 -15.38 -8.89
N MET A 524 10.73 -14.95 -8.06
CA MET A 524 11.81 -14.05 -8.39
C MET A 524 13.14 -14.82 -8.30
N THR A 525 13.75 -15.09 -9.44
CA THR A 525 15.00 -15.89 -9.51
C THR A 525 16.07 -15.17 -10.32
N ASN A 526 17.32 -15.20 -9.85
CA ASN A 526 18.43 -14.53 -10.52
C ASN A 526 18.13 -13.04 -10.74
N VAL A 527 17.54 -12.37 -9.74
CA VAL A 527 17.24 -10.94 -9.80
C VAL A 527 18.41 -10.17 -9.23
N THR A 528 18.87 -9.17 -9.97
CA THR A 528 19.93 -8.26 -9.54
C THR A 528 19.36 -6.87 -9.31
N SER A 529 19.69 -6.24 -8.19
CA SER A 529 19.33 -4.84 -7.93
C SER A 529 20.59 -4.00 -7.72
N LEU A 530 20.67 -2.90 -8.45
CA LEU A 530 21.69 -1.84 -8.34
C LEU A 530 20.94 -0.53 -8.08
N GLU A 531 20.68 -0.24 -6.82
CA GLU A 531 19.85 0.90 -6.38
C GLU A 531 18.34 0.76 -6.65
N GLY A 532 17.86 -0.45 -6.94
CA GLY A 532 16.44 -0.76 -7.09
C GLY A 532 15.81 -1.33 -5.82
N THR A 533 14.48 -1.25 -5.75
CA THR A 533 13.70 -1.72 -4.59
C THR A 533 12.56 -2.63 -5.04
N ILE A 534 12.44 -3.79 -4.40
CA ILE A 534 11.27 -4.67 -4.53
C ILE A 534 10.32 -4.36 -3.36
N VAL A 535 9.04 -4.16 -3.65
CA VAL A 535 8.01 -3.84 -2.66
C VAL A 535 6.91 -4.89 -2.75
N LEU A 536 6.71 -5.67 -1.69
CA LEU A 536 5.53 -6.50 -1.52
C LEU A 536 4.56 -5.77 -0.61
N HIS A 537 3.31 -5.61 -1.03
CA HIS A 537 2.35 -4.82 -0.27
C HIS A 537 0.95 -5.43 -0.21
N GLY A 538 0.29 -5.28 0.94
CA GLY A 538 -1.01 -5.85 1.21
C GLY A 538 -0.98 -7.36 1.52
N ALA A 539 -2.15 -7.97 1.54
CA ALA A 539 -2.30 -9.38 1.88
C ALA A 539 -2.04 -10.29 0.66
N MET A 540 -1.35 -11.41 0.90
CA MET A 540 -1.23 -12.46 -0.10
C MET A 540 -2.51 -13.32 -0.10
N PRO A 541 -3.00 -13.75 -1.27
CA PRO A 541 -4.12 -14.68 -1.33
C PRO A 541 -3.85 -15.97 -0.55
N LEU A 542 -4.91 -16.68 -0.15
CA LEU A 542 -4.72 -17.95 0.55
C LEU A 542 -3.89 -18.95 -0.27
N HIS A 543 -3.06 -19.75 0.41
CA HIS A 543 -2.28 -20.81 -0.21
C HIS A 543 -1.26 -20.32 -1.27
N SER A 544 -0.87 -19.05 -1.19
CA SER A 544 0.12 -18.47 -2.10
C SER A 544 1.54 -18.92 -1.79
N SER A 545 2.45 -18.74 -2.75
CA SER A 545 3.88 -18.91 -2.58
C SER A 545 4.64 -17.73 -3.17
N VAL A 546 5.53 -17.15 -2.37
CA VAL A 546 6.46 -16.10 -2.76
C VAL A 546 7.87 -16.64 -2.58
N LEU A 547 8.61 -16.77 -3.68
CA LEU A 547 9.98 -17.26 -3.71
C LEU A 547 10.90 -16.16 -4.25
N LEU A 548 11.89 -15.76 -3.46
CA LEU A 548 13.04 -14.96 -3.89
C LEU A 548 14.30 -15.81 -3.76
N ALA A 549 14.91 -16.20 -4.88
CA ALA A 549 16.06 -17.09 -4.87
C ALA A 549 17.18 -16.63 -5.80
N ASN A 550 18.42 -16.94 -5.41
CA ASN A 550 19.62 -16.63 -6.20
C ASN A 550 19.70 -15.12 -6.56
N ALA A 551 19.28 -14.25 -5.64
CA ALA A 551 19.18 -12.82 -5.90
C ALA A 551 20.39 -12.07 -5.32
N THR A 552 20.86 -11.05 -6.04
CA THR A 552 21.91 -10.14 -5.58
C THR A 552 21.35 -8.73 -5.53
N LEU A 553 20.88 -8.31 -4.37
CA LEU A 553 20.18 -7.04 -4.21
C LEU A 553 21.07 -6.05 -3.46
N ARG A 554 21.34 -4.90 -4.09
CA ARG A 554 22.14 -3.83 -3.51
C ARG A 554 21.40 -2.49 -3.62
N ALA A 555 21.44 -1.73 -2.54
CA ALA A 555 20.87 -0.41 -2.46
C ALA A 555 21.66 0.48 -1.49
N THR A 556 21.57 1.80 -1.68
CA THR A 556 22.10 2.81 -0.77
C THR A 556 21.05 3.85 -0.43
N VAL A 557 21.19 4.52 0.72
CA VAL A 557 20.27 5.59 1.14
C VAL A 557 20.15 6.72 0.09
N GLY A 558 21.23 6.99 -0.65
CA GLY A 558 21.27 8.02 -1.70
C GLY A 558 20.78 7.55 -3.07
N GLY A 559 21.00 6.27 -3.42
CA GLY A 559 20.67 5.74 -4.74
C GLY A 559 19.23 5.24 -4.87
N THR A 560 18.65 4.68 -3.80
CA THR A 560 17.23 4.29 -3.85
C THR A 560 16.32 5.52 -3.92
N ARG A 561 15.19 5.35 -4.62
CA ARG A 561 14.12 6.37 -4.69
C ARG A 561 12.92 6.01 -3.83
N TYR A 562 13.03 5.01 -2.96
CA TYR A 562 11.96 4.61 -2.09
C TYR A 562 11.73 5.69 -1.02
N VAL A 563 10.47 6.08 -0.82
CA VAL A 563 10.05 7.00 0.24
C VAL A 563 9.04 6.26 1.10
N PRO A 564 9.26 6.19 2.43
CA PRO A 564 8.31 5.54 3.31
C PRO A 564 6.91 6.13 3.22
N THR A 565 5.90 5.27 3.24
CA THR A 565 4.49 5.68 3.12
C THR A 565 3.77 5.75 4.46
N THR A 566 4.40 5.22 5.50
CA THR A 566 3.91 5.25 6.88
C THR A 566 3.77 6.71 7.35
N PRO A 567 2.60 7.12 7.88
CA PRO A 567 2.37 8.49 8.34
C PRO A 567 3.44 8.95 9.35
N GLY A 568 3.98 10.16 9.15
CA GLY A 568 5.06 10.70 9.98
C GLY A 568 6.46 10.21 9.62
N CYS A 569 6.60 9.19 8.75
CA CYS A 569 7.90 8.64 8.37
C CYS A 569 8.43 9.11 7.01
N ALA A 570 7.66 9.93 6.27
CA ALA A 570 8.02 10.39 4.92
C ALA A 570 9.32 11.21 4.85
N GLY A 571 9.76 11.79 5.97
CA GLY A 571 11.02 12.52 6.07
C GLY A 571 12.26 11.65 6.24
N PHE A 572 12.10 10.37 6.63
CA PHE A 572 13.23 9.46 6.81
C PHE A 572 13.61 8.82 5.48
N ARG A 573 14.88 8.97 5.10
CA ARG A 573 15.44 8.23 3.96
C ARG A 573 16.09 6.95 4.46
N HIS A 574 15.62 5.84 3.89
CA HIS A 574 16.21 4.52 4.02
C HIS A 574 16.64 4.06 2.63
N GLY A 575 17.60 3.11 2.57
CA GLY A 575 18.07 2.52 1.32
C GLY A 575 17.61 1.07 1.09
N PRO A 576 16.31 0.72 1.15
CA PRO A 576 15.89 -0.67 1.16
C PRO A 576 16.01 -1.36 -0.20
N VAL A 577 16.45 -2.61 -0.17
CA VAL A 577 16.36 -3.52 -1.33
C VAL A 577 15.02 -4.24 -1.40
N LEU A 578 14.42 -4.51 -0.24
CA LEU A 578 13.10 -5.14 -0.11
C LEU A 578 12.25 -4.35 0.88
N VAL A 579 11.00 -4.14 0.54
CA VAL A 579 10.00 -3.51 1.41
C VAL A 579 8.83 -4.47 1.57
N LEU A 580 8.43 -4.72 2.81
CA LEU A 580 7.24 -5.48 3.19
C LEU A 580 6.24 -4.52 3.81
N ASP A 581 5.23 -4.16 3.03
CA ASP A 581 4.34 -3.05 3.34
C ASP A 581 2.91 -3.52 3.61
N GLY A 582 2.55 -3.65 4.89
CA GLY A 582 1.26 -4.19 5.32
C GLY A 582 1.10 -5.65 4.93
N VAL A 583 2.20 -6.40 4.81
CA VAL A 583 2.19 -7.78 4.34
C VAL A 583 1.45 -8.67 5.33
N ARG A 584 0.46 -9.41 4.82
CA ARG A 584 -0.27 -10.45 5.55
C ARG A 584 -0.17 -11.76 4.78
N LEU A 585 0.53 -12.72 5.34
CA LEU A 585 0.60 -14.08 4.81
C LEU A 585 -0.56 -14.89 5.39
N LEU A 586 -1.41 -15.41 4.51
CA LEU A 586 -2.59 -16.21 4.86
C LEU A 586 -2.40 -17.61 4.28
N SER A 587 -2.03 -18.60 5.09
CA SER A 587 -1.59 -19.92 4.61
C SER A 587 -0.57 -19.85 3.45
N THR A 588 0.30 -18.85 3.50
CA THR A 588 1.22 -18.48 2.41
C THR A 588 2.64 -18.83 2.80
N ARG A 589 3.43 -19.27 1.81
CA ARG A 589 4.86 -19.54 1.97
C ARG A 589 5.68 -18.40 1.36
N PHE A 590 6.28 -17.57 2.20
CA PHE A 590 7.32 -16.62 1.79
C PHE A 590 8.69 -17.24 2.05
N VAL A 591 9.47 -17.41 0.99
CA VAL A 591 10.77 -18.10 1.02
C VAL A 591 11.80 -17.22 0.33
N MET A 592 12.83 -16.83 1.08
CA MET A 592 14.03 -16.20 0.55
C MET A 592 15.20 -17.15 0.75
N THR A 593 15.86 -17.57 -0.34
CA THR A 593 16.96 -18.53 -0.26
C THR A 593 18.13 -18.15 -1.16
N ARG A 594 19.35 -18.52 -0.79
CA ARG A 594 20.57 -18.30 -1.58
C ARG A 594 20.70 -16.88 -2.14
N SER A 595 20.43 -15.87 -1.31
CA SER A 595 20.36 -14.48 -1.75
C SER A 595 21.22 -13.57 -0.91
N THR A 596 21.78 -12.55 -1.55
CA THR A 596 22.62 -11.53 -0.92
C THR A 596 21.91 -10.19 -0.95
N LEU A 597 21.72 -9.58 0.22
CA LEU A 597 21.06 -8.29 0.40
C LEU A 597 22.05 -7.34 1.06
N VAL A 598 22.39 -6.25 0.36
CA VAL A 598 23.38 -5.27 0.83
C VAL A 598 22.78 -3.87 0.83
N CYS A 599 22.89 -3.20 1.96
CA CYS A 599 22.38 -1.85 2.18
C CYS A 599 23.51 -0.93 2.65
N GLY A 600 23.84 0.11 1.88
CA GLY A 600 24.88 1.09 2.23
C GLY A 600 24.36 2.46 2.70
N GLY A 601 25.12 3.12 3.57
CA GLY A 601 24.81 4.45 4.11
C GLY A 601 24.31 4.48 5.56
N GLY A 602 24.34 5.67 6.18
CA GLY A 602 24.21 5.86 7.63
C GLY A 602 22.85 5.54 8.27
N SER A 603 21.78 5.34 7.50
CA SER A 603 20.42 5.01 8.00
C SER A 603 19.81 3.81 7.26
N CYS A 604 20.66 2.94 6.73
CA CYS A 604 20.25 1.90 5.80
C CYS A 604 19.54 0.72 6.49
N ALA A 605 18.40 0.32 5.93
CA ALA A 605 17.69 -0.91 6.31
C ALA A 605 17.54 -1.80 5.09
N ALA A 606 18.15 -2.99 5.08
CA ALA A 606 18.12 -3.87 3.89
C ALA A 606 16.68 -4.28 3.54
N ILE A 607 15.92 -4.66 4.57
CA ILE A 607 14.50 -4.97 4.52
C ILE A 607 13.76 -3.93 5.38
N LEU A 608 12.85 -3.19 4.77
CA LEU A 608 11.98 -2.25 5.47
C LEU A 608 10.59 -2.87 5.67
N VAL A 609 10.05 -2.79 6.88
CA VAL A 609 8.68 -3.24 7.18
C VAL A 609 7.82 -2.02 7.50
N GLU A 610 6.71 -1.87 6.78
CA GLU A 610 5.71 -0.83 7.02
C GLU A 610 4.37 -1.47 7.34
N ARG A 611 3.52 -0.79 8.13
CA ARG A 611 2.16 -1.23 8.49
C ARG A 611 2.06 -2.66 9.04
N GLY A 612 3.15 -3.14 9.65
CA GLY A 612 3.28 -4.46 10.27
C GLY A 612 3.46 -5.63 9.30
N LEU A 613 4.05 -6.71 9.80
CA LEU A 613 4.22 -8.00 9.12
C LEU A 613 3.43 -9.08 9.88
N GLY A 614 2.43 -9.66 9.21
CA GLY A 614 1.59 -10.72 9.79
C GLY A 614 1.81 -12.05 9.08
N VAL A 615 2.13 -13.09 9.83
CA VAL A 615 2.30 -14.47 9.38
C VAL A 615 1.23 -15.33 10.05
N ASN A 616 0.15 -15.66 9.34
CA ASN A 616 -1.05 -16.27 9.94
C ASN A 616 -1.57 -17.49 9.16
N LEU A 617 -2.43 -18.30 9.79
CA LEU A 617 -3.10 -19.47 9.20
C LEU A 617 -2.10 -20.51 8.65
N SER A 618 -1.18 -21.01 9.47
CA SER A 618 -0.13 -21.95 9.07
C SER A 618 0.74 -21.43 7.91
N SER A 619 1.05 -20.13 7.94
CA SER A 619 1.98 -19.50 6.99
C SER A 619 3.43 -19.73 7.40
N VAL A 620 4.33 -19.56 6.43
CA VAL A 620 5.76 -19.67 6.64
C VAL A 620 6.44 -18.41 6.09
N PHE A 621 7.23 -17.73 6.92
CA PHE A 621 8.22 -16.76 6.51
C PHE A 621 9.60 -17.36 6.76
N TYR A 622 10.31 -17.72 5.68
CA TYR A 622 11.54 -18.49 5.73
C TYR A 622 12.67 -17.76 5.00
N MET A 623 13.77 -17.51 5.69
CA MET A 623 15.01 -17.00 5.13
C MET A 623 16.11 -18.03 5.36
N ASP A 624 16.75 -18.48 4.29
CA ASP A 624 17.68 -19.59 4.31
C ASP A 624 18.89 -19.32 3.41
N ASN A 625 20.10 -19.70 3.83
CA ASN A 625 21.32 -19.41 3.08
C ASN A 625 21.39 -17.96 2.55
N CYS A 626 20.99 -17.00 3.39
CA CYS A 626 20.98 -15.59 3.03
C CYS A 626 22.21 -14.88 3.63
N VAL A 627 22.79 -13.97 2.85
CA VAL A 627 23.80 -13.02 3.34
C VAL A 627 23.17 -11.65 3.38
N VAL A 628 22.89 -11.13 4.57
CA VAL A 628 22.25 -9.82 4.76
C VAL A 628 23.24 -8.89 5.44
N ARG A 629 23.58 -7.80 4.78
CA ARG A 629 24.54 -6.80 5.27
C ARG A 629 23.94 -5.42 5.21
N SER A 630 24.08 -4.68 6.29
CA SER A 630 23.72 -3.28 6.38
C SER A 630 24.63 -2.57 7.36
N ARG A 631 24.76 -1.25 7.25
CA ARG A 631 25.48 -0.48 8.25
C ARG A 631 24.73 -0.43 9.58
N THR A 632 23.42 -0.21 9.55
CA THR A 632 22.61 0.05 10.76
C THR A 632 21.58 -1.03 11.04
N HIS A 633 20.69 -1.33 10.08
CA HIS A 633 19.59 -2.29 10.29
C HIS A 633 19.48 -3.32 9.15
N LEU A 634 19.12 -4.55 9.49
CA LEU A 634 18.83 -5.58 8.49
C LEU A 634 17.34 -5.59 8.17
N ILE A 635 16.49 -5.84 9.16
CA ILE A 635 15.04 -5.67 9.13
C ILE A 635 14.69 -4.49 10.04
N TYR A 636 14.17 -3.41 9.47
CA TYR A 636 13.72 -2.24 10.24
C TYR A 636 12.22 -2.02 10.03
N ALA A 637 11.43 -2.11 11.08
CA ALA A 637 10.00 -1.91 11.04
C ALA A 637 9.63 -0.50 11.52
N LEU A 638 9.07 0.32 10.63
CA LEU A 638 8.64 1.69 10.95
C LEU A 638 7.39 1.65 11.82
N VAL A 639 7.58 1.72 13.14
CA VAL A 639 6.49 1.70 14.14
C VAL A 639 5.54 0.51 13.89
N SER A 640 6.12 -0.60 13.45
CA SER A 640 5.39 -1.73 12.86
C SER A 640 5.67 -3.01 13.63
N ASP A 641 4.62 -3.80 13.87
CA ASP A 641 4.69 -5.03 14.64
C ASP A 641 5.03 -6.24 13.78
N LEU A 642 5.62 -7.27 14.40
CA LEU A 642 5.67 -8.63 13.88
C LEU A 642 4.64 -9.49 14.63
N ARG A 643 3.75 -10.15 13.88
CA ARG A 643 2.78 -11.10 14.45
C ARG A 643 2.85 -12.44 13.73
N VAL A 644 3.23 -13.48 14.46
CA VAL A 644 3.27 -14.87 13.98
C VAL A 644 2.18 -15.64 14.73
N SER A 645 1.12 -16.07 14.04
CA SER A 645 -0.07 -16.65 14.67
C SER A 645 -0.68 -17.83 13.93
N GLY A 646 -1.57 -18.57 14.59
CA GLY A 646 -2.39 -19.60 13.96
C GLY A 646 -1.58 -20.76 13.39
N GLY A 647 -0.63 -21.29 14.15
CA GLY A 647 0.24 -22.39 13.75
C GLY A 647 1.26 -22.02 12.67
N SER A 648 1.72 -20.77 12.65
CA SER A 648 2.64 -20.26 11.63
C SER A 648 4.11 -20.32 12.08
N VAL A 649 5.03 -20.15 11.12
CA VAL A 649 6.48 -20.21 11.37
C VAL A 649 7.16 -18.98 10.79
N PHE A 650 7.97 -18.29 11.61
CA PHE A 650 8.98 -17.34 11.15
C PHE A 650 10.36 -17.94 11.44
N SER A 651 11.20 -18.06 10.43
CA SER A 651 12.44 -18.83 10.55
C SER A 651 13.57 -18.23 9.72
N VAL A 652 14.71 -18.00 10.37
CA VAL A 652 15.99 -17.64 9.74
C VAL A 652 16.97 -18.79 9.95
N GLN A 653 17.54 -19.33 8.87
CA GLN A 653 18.42 -20.49 8.89
C GLN A 653 19.67 -20.30 8.03
N ASP A 654 20.76 -20.94 8.42
CA ASP A 654 21.99 -21.09 7.62
C ASP A 654 22.49 -19.78 6.99
N SER A 655 22.29 -18.67 7.72
CA SER A 655 22.43 -17.31 7.19
C SER A 655 23.55 -16.55 7.89
N SER A 656 24.12 -15.57 7.19
CA SER A 656 25.15 -14.68 7.73
C SER A 656 24.67 -13.23 7.72
N TRP A 657 24.54 -12.64 8.90
CA TRP A 657 23.90 -11.34 9.11
C TRP A 657 24.91 -10.38 9.74
N SER A 658 25.08 -9.19 9.15
CA SER A 658 26.03 -8.21 9.67
C SER A 658 25.49 -6.78 9.68
N ALA A 659 25.49 -6.17 10.87
CA ALA A 659 25.13 -4.78 11.12
C ALA A 659 26.05 -4.20 12.21
N PRO A 660 27.27 -3.76 11.86
CA PRO A 660 28.34 -3.49 12.81
C PRO A 660 28.23 -2.12 13.51
N SER A 661 27.13 -1.39 13.34
CA SER A 661 26.97 -0.06 13.95
C SER A 661 27.19 -0.09 15.46
N ILE A 662 28.03 0.82 15.95
CA ILE A 662 28.32 0.98 17.38
C ILE A 662 27.32 1.90 18.10
N ASN A 663 26.25 2.33 17.41
CA ASN A 663 25.23 3.17 18.02
C ASN A 663 24.27 2.33 18.87
N MET A 664 23.85 2.91 20.00
CA MET A 664 22.80 2.33 20.82
C MET A 664 21.49 2.28 20.02
N TYR A 665 20.70 1.23 20.20
CA TYR A 665 19.43 0.98 19.52
C TYR A 665 19.50 0.65 18.02
N GLU A 666 20.68 0.36 17.49
CA GLU A 666 20.85 -0.14 16.12
C GLU A 666 21.09 -1.65 16.09
N GLY A 667 20.07 -2.41 15.68
CA GLY A 667 20.11 -3.87 15.65
C GLY A 667 19.70 -4.49 14.32
N ALA A 668 19.85 -5.82 14.22
CA ALA A 668 19.49 -6.59 13.05
C ALA A 668 17.99 -6.52 12.74
N CYS A 669 17.13 -6.91 13.68
CA CYS A 669 15.67 -6.83 13.56
C CYS A 669 15.11 -5.82 14.55
N VAL A 670 14.44 -4.78 14.08
CA VAL A 670 13.78 -3.78 14.96
C VAL A 670 12.29 -3.74 14.66
N PHE A 671 11.47 -4.06 15.66
CA PHE A 671 10.02 -4.04 15.58
C PHE A 671 9.39 -3.18 16.68
N GLY A 672 8.14 -2.75 16.46
CA GLY A 672 7.29 -2.16 17.49
C GLY A 672 7.02 -3.19 18.58
N ASP A 673 6.04 -4.06 18.37
CA ASP A 673 5.82 -5.23 19.22
C ASP A 673 6.06 -6.54 18.44
N VAL A 674 6.52 -7.59 19.14
CA VAL A 674 6.68 -8.93 18.59
C VAL A 674 5.74 -9.89 19.33
N VAL A 675 4.84 -10.53 18.59
CA VAL A 675 3.87 -11.48 19.14
C VAL A 675 3.95 -12.81 18.41
N VAL A 676 4.14 -13.89 19.17
CA VAL A 676 4.08 -15.27 18.70
C VAL A 676 2.94 -15.97 19.45
N ALA A 677 1.88 -16.35 18.73
CA ALA A 677 0.62 -16.81 19.33
C ALA A 677 -0.01 -18.00 18.58
N GLY A 678 -1.05 -18.60 19.15
CA GLY A 678 -1.81 -19.70 18.56
C GLY A 678 -0.96 -20.88 18.11
N GLY A 679 -0.06 -21.39 18.97
CA GLY A 679 0.81 -22.53 18.67
C GLY A 679 1.79 -22.28 17.51
N SER A 680 2.37 -21.09 17.43
CA SER A 680 3.30 -20.68 16.36
C SER A 680 4.76 -20.73 16.80
N VAL A 681 5.68 -20.64 15.84
CA VAL A 681 7.12 -20.74 16.10
C VAL A 681 7.87 -19.54 15.51
N LEU A 682 8.74 -18.93 16.32
CA LEU A 682 9.77 -18.00 15.88
C LEU A 682 11.14 -18.62 16.15
N GLN A 683 11.92 -18.92 15.12
CA GLN A 683 13.21 -19.59 15.27
C GLN A 683 14.35 -18.92 14.50
N ILE A 684 15.52 -18.97 15.10
CA ILE A 684 16.81 -18.55 14.54
C ILE A 684 17.77 -19.73 14.67
N VAL A 685 18.22 -20.29 13.55
CA VAL A 685 18.94 -21.57 13.52
C VAL A 685 20.20 -21.49 12.67
N SER A 686 21.29 -22.13 13.10
CA SER A 686 22.51 -22.35 12.31
C SER A 686 23.08 -21.09 11.64
N SER A 687 22.93 -19.93 12.27
CA SER A 687 23.24 -18.63 11.66
C SER A 687 24.34 -17.89 12.43
N THR A 688 25.09 -17.04 11.71
CA THR A 688 26.14 -16.19 12.29
C THR A 688 25.71 -14.73 12.25
N PHE A 689 25.71 -14.07 13.41
CA PHE A 689 25.33 -12.68 13.57
C PHE A 689 26.54 -11.86 14.00
N ARG A 690 26.94 -10.88 13.19
CA ARG A 690 28.01 -9.91 13.51
C ARG A 690 27.43 -8.51 13.61
N LEU A 691 27.02 -8.16 14.82
CA LEU A 691 26.22 -6.98 15.11
C LEU A 691 26.93 -6.07 16.09
N GLY A 692 26.52 -4.81 16.14
CA GLY A 692 26.86 -3.94 17.24
C GLY A 692 25.99 -4.22 18.46
N PHE A 693 24.74 -3.74 18.43
CA PHE A 693 23.91 -3.66 19.62
C PHE A 693 23.02 -4.90 19.86
N ALA A 694 22.10 -5.23 18.95
CA ALA A 694 21.10 -6.27 19.20
C ALA A 694 20.71 -7.11 17.97
N MET A 695 20.35 -8.40 18.15
CA MET A 695 19.78 -9.23 17.08
C MET A 695 18.28 -8.96 16.85
N LEU A 696 17.47 -9.00 17.90
CA LEU A 696 16.05 -8.64 17.89
C LEU A 696 15.81 -7.52 18.89
N MET A 697 15.14 -6.47 18.44
CA MET A 697 14.70 -5.35 19.25
C MET A 697 13.19 -5.20 19.16
N ALA A 698 12.54 -5.05 20.30
CA ALA A 698 11.10 -4.79 20.37
C ALA A 698 10.74 -3.92 21.60
N ASN A 699 9.63 -3.20 21.54
CA ASN A 699 9.03 -2.57 22.71
C ASN A 699 8.48 -3.63 23.68
N THR A 700 7.84 -4.66 23.14
CA THR A 700 7.38 -5.85 23.87
C THR A 700 7.59 -7.13 23.06
N LEU A 701 7.82 -8.23 23.77
CA LEU A 701 7.89 -9.59 23.24
C LEU A 701 6.89 -10.46 23.97
N THR A 702 5.87 -10.95 23.27
CA THR A 702 4.85 -11.84 23.83
C THR A 702 4.85 -13.19 23.12
N VAL A 703 5.00 -14.27 23.87
CA VAL A 703 4.88 -15.65 23.39
C VAL A 703 3.75 -16.34 24.17
N THR A 704 2.69 -16.75 23.48
CA THR A 704 1.43 -17.18 24.13
C THR A 704 0.76 -18.34 23.38
N ASP A 705 -0.26 -18.95 23.99
CA ASP A 705 -1.04 -20.08 23.44
C ASP A 705 -0.16 -21.27 22.98
N GLY A 706 0.77 -21.73 23.82
CA GLY A 706 1.65 -22.85 23.50
C GLY A 706 2.60 -22.60 22.33
N SER A 707 3.03 -21.35 22.13
CA SER A 707 3.98 -20.97 21.08
C SER A 707 5.43 -21.18 21.51
N TRP A 708 6.36 -21.17 20.55
CA TRP A 708 7.76 -21.53 20.77
C TRP A 708 8.73 -20.50 20.18
N LEU A 709 9.65 -20.00 21.01
CA LEU A 709 10.77 -19.15 20.60
C LEU A 709 12.06 -19.97 20.67
N VAL A 710 12.86 -19.99 19.60
CA VAL A 710 14.04 -20.87 19.49
C VAL A 710 15.26 -20.13 18.97
N HIS A 711 16.38 -20.28 19.67
CA HIS A 711 17.70 -19.91 19.18
C HIS A 711 18.59 -21.16 19.25
N ARG A 712 18.99 -21.68 18.09
CA ARG A 712 19.71 -22.96 18.01
C ARG A 712 20.95 -22.90 17.10
N ASN A 713 22.09 -23.45 17.53
CA ASN A 713 23.30 -23.59 16.71
C ASN A 713 23.81 -22.25 16.13
N ASN A 714 23.61 -21.13 16.82
CA ASN A 714 24.03 -19.82 16.30
C ASN A 714 25.34 -19.34 16.88
N GLU A 715 26.04 -18.50 16.12
CA GLU A 715 27.15 -17.69 16.63
C GLU A 715 26.70 -16.23 16.71
N PHE A 716 26.50 -15.73 17.93
CA PHE A 716 26.11 -14.37 18.22
C PHE A 716 27.32 -13.53 18.61
N ARG A 717 27.70 -12.57 17.75
CA ARG A 717 28.64 -11.50 18.07
C ARG A 717 27.88 -10.18 18.20
N THR A 718 27.39 -9.89 19.39
CA THR A 718 26.46 -8.78 19.66
C THR A 718 26.43 -8.48 21.15
N ALA A 719 26.06 -7.25 21.55
CA ALA A 719 25.86 -6.95 22.97
C ALA A 719 24.61 -7.66 23.53
N TYR A 720 23.52 -7.69 22.77
CA TYR A 720 22.28 -8.38 23.13
C TYR A 720 21.78 -9.27 21.99
N VAL A 721 21.19 -10.43 22.30
CA VAL A 721 20.43 -11.18 21.28
C VAL A 721 19.00 -10.65 21.21
N VAL A 722 18.30 -10.56 22.34
CA VAL A 722 16.94 -10.03 22.45
C VAL A 722 16.92 -8.79 23.34
N TYR A 723 16.77 -7.61 22.76
CA TYR A 723 16.66 -6.36 23.50
C TYR A 723 15.21 -5.89 23.56
N VAL A 724 14.63 -5.91 24.75
CA VAL A 724 13.28 -5.39 24.99
C VAL A 724 13.34 -4.08 25.76
N VAL A 725 12.69 -3.04 25.20
CA VAL A 725 12.76 -1.67 25.72
C VAL A 725 12.01 -1.51 27.03
N LYS A 726 10.84 -2.14 27.17
CA LYS A 726 10.05 -2.07 28.40
C LYS A 726 10.56 -3.09 29.42
N GLU A 727 10.74 -2.63 30.66
CA GLU A 727 11.15 -3.46 31.79
C GLU A 727 10.20 -4.66 32.02
N ASN A 728 8.88 -4.47 31.87
CA ASN A 728 7.90 -5.57 31.93
C ASN A 728 7.47 -6.07 30.53
N GLY A 729 8.35 -5.93 29.54
CA GLY A 729 8.00 -6.10 28.12
C GLY A 729 8.02 -7.54 27.63
N VAL A 730 8.54 -8.50 28.40
CA VAL A 730 8.64 -9.91 27.99
C VAL A 730 7.59 -10.75 28.72
N ALA A 731 6.66 -11.32 27.97
CA ALA A 731 5.58 -12.14 28.51
C ALA A 731 5.50 -13.51 27.85
N PHE A 732 5.54 -14.56 28.67
CA PHE A 732 5.32 -15.94 28.27
C PHE A 732 4.10 -16.49 29.00
N ARG A 733 3.08 -16.91 28.25
CA ARG A 733 1.79 -17.39 28.77
C ARG A 733 1.41 -18.74 28.18
N ASP A 734 0.44 -19.40 28.80
CA ASP A 734 -0.22 -20.62 28.29
C ASP A 734 0.76 -21.71 27.84
N GLN A 735 1.72 -22.04 28.72
CA GLN A 735 2.74 -23.08 28.48
C GLN A 735 3.63 -22.83 27.25
N SER A 736 3.85 -21.56 26.89
CA SER A 736 4.79 -21.19 25.84
C SER A 736 6.24 -21.34 26.28
N VAL A 737 7.10 -21.73 25.35
CA VAL A 737 8.48 -22.16 25.63
C VAL A 737 9.50 -21.27 24.93
N TRP A 738 10.63 -21.02 25.58
CA TRP A 738 11.83 -20.45 24.99
C TRP A 738 13.01 -21.43 25.09
N SER A 739 13.53 -21.86 23.95
CA SER A 739 14.69 -22.76 23.89
C SER A 739 15.94 -22.04 23.39
N ILE A 740 17.03 -22.14 24.15
CA ILE A 740 18.35 -21.57 23.86
C ILE A 740 19.33 -22.74 23.81
N LEU A 741 19.71 -23.18 22.61
CA LEU A 741 20.38 -24.46 22.38
C LEU A 741 21.67 -24.28 21.55
N ASP A 742 22.79 -24.80 22.02
CA ASP A 742 24.03 -24.95 21.23
C ASP A 742 24.52 -23.62 20.60
N ASN A 743 24.33 -22.47 21.28
CA ASN A 743 24.75 -21.17 20.77
C ASN A 743 26.08 -20.73 21.39
N ASN A 744 26.85 -19.96 20.62
CA ASN A 744 28.06 -19.30 21.06
C ASN A 744 27.86 -17.77 21.11
N PHE A 745 28.06 -17.16 22.27
CA PHE A 745 27.90 -15.74 22.53
C PHE A 745 29.27 -15.08 22.71
N THR A 746 29.56 -14.06 21.89
CA THR A 746 30.82 -13.30 21.94
C THR A 746 30.57 -11.82 21.70
N TYR A 747 31.59 -11.00 21.93
CA TYR A 747 31.49 -9.55 21.82
C TYR A 747 31.17 -9.09 20.39
N GLY A 748 30.17 -8.21 20.29
CA GLY A 748 29.87 -7.46 19.08
C GLY A 748 30.72 -6.20 18.95
N SER A 749 30.44 -5.39 17.93
CA SER A 749 31.18 -4.13 17.70
C SER A 749 30.87 -3.05 18.75
N TYR A 750 29.69 -3.11 19.40
CA TYR A 750 29.25 -2.08 20.36
C TYR A 750 29.98 -2.15 21.70
N SER A 751 30.23 -3.35 22.20
CA SER A 751 30.79 -3.56 23.53
C SER A 751 31.74 -4.75 23.55
N SER A 752 32.92 -4.53 24.13
CA SER A 752 33.92 -5.56 24.39
C SER A 752 33.74 -6.25 25.74
N THR A 753 32.66 -5.96 26.48
CA THR A 753 32.40 -6.50 27.82
C THR A 753 31.00 -7.08 28.00
N ILE A 754 30.10 -6.83 27.04
CA ILE A 754 28.70 -7.25 27.12
C ILE A 754 28.44 -8.22 25.97
N ALA A 755 27.95 -9.41 26.30
CA ALA A 755 27.50 -10.43 25.36
C ALA A 755 26.35 -11.23 26.01
N HIS A 756 25.16 -10.64 26.07
CA HIS A 756 24.02 -11.21 26.80
C HIS A 756 22.93 -11.74 25.86
N MET A 757 22.13 -12.67 26.37
CA MET A 757 20.94 -13.12 25.66
C MET A 757 19.87 -12.02 25.63
N THR A 758 19.73 -11.27 26.73
CA THR A 758 18.64 -10.30 26.86
C THR A 758 19.01 -9.02 27.61
N SER A 759 18.26 -7.94 27.36
CA SER A 759 18.24 -6.75 28.23
C SER A 759 17.59 -7.06 29.59
N ASN A 760 17.70 -6.16 30.56
CA ASN A 760 17.03 -6.32 31.86
C ASN A 760 15.51 -6.22 31.69
N TRP A 761 14.79 -7.25 32.13
CA TRP A 761 13.33 -7.27 32.17
C TRP A 761 12.84 -8.15 33.32
N SER A 762 11.70 -7.78 33.88
CA SER A 762 10.93 -8.59 34.81
C SER A 762 9.66 -9.12 34.13
N PRO A 763 9.35 -10.43 34.22
CA PRO A 763 8.10 -10.93 33.67
C PRO A 763 6.90 -10.25 34.35
N PRO A 764 5.83 -9.91 33.62
CA PRO A 764 4.55 -9.52 34.23
C PRO A 764 4.06 -10.56 35.24
N SER A 765 3.25 -10.15 36.22
CA SER A 765 2.83 -11.03 37.34
C SER A 765 2.07 -12.30 36.90
N ASP A 766 1.41 -12.26 35.75
CA ASP A 766 0.70 -13.37 35.10
C ASP A 766 1.57 -14.21 34.16
N SER A 767 2.81 -13.78 33.88
CA SER A 767 3.76 -14.49 33.02
C SER A 767 4.49 -15.59 33.80
N ARG A 768 4.64 -16.77 33.18
CA ARG A 768 5.39 -17.92 33.71
C ARG A 768 6.26 -18.48 32.58
N PRO A 769 7.40 -17.84 32.29
CA PRO A 769 8.28 -18.30 31.22
C PRO A 769 8.83 -19.69 31.51
N ILE A 770 8.73 -20.58 30.52
CA ILE A 770 9.38 -21.89 30.51
C ILE A 770 10.59 -21.76 29.60
N ILE A 771 11.80 -21.71 30.18
CA ILE A 771 13.04 -21.47 29.44
C ILE A 771 13.95 -22.70 29.57
N TYR A 772 14.48 -23.19 28.45
CA TYR A 772 15.49 -24.24 28.39
C TYR A 772 16.82 -23.70 27.89
N GLY A 773 17.89 -24.04 28.60
CA GLY A 773 19.26 -23.74 28.21
C GLY A 773 20.05 -25.04 28.03
N VAL A 774 20.59 -25.29 26.85
CA VAL A 774 21.33 -26.54 26.53
C VAL A 774 22.61 -26.19 25.80
N CYS A 775 23.75 -26.61 26.34
CA CYS A 775 25.07 -26.54 25.69
C CYS A 775 25.45 -25.18 25.06
N ASN A 776 25.16 -24.07 25.75
CA ASN A 776 25.57 -22.74 25.27
C ASN A 776 26.97 -22.38 25.79
N GLU A 777 27.71 -21.62 25.00
CA GLU A 777 29.00 -21.04 25.37
C GLU A 777 28.92 -19.52 25.35
N ALA A 778 29.43 -18.86 26.39
CA ALA A 778 29.58 -17.41 26.44
C ALA A 778 31.06 -17.06 26.65
N MET A 779 31.61 -16.23 25.77
CA MET A 779 32.98 -15.71 25.85
C MET A 779 34.03 -16.83 25.94
N GLY A 780 33.80 -17.94 25.24
CA GLY A 780 34.68 -19.11 25.19
C GLY A 780 34.58 -20.05 26.40
N SER A 781 33.59 -19.86 27.29
CA SER A 781 33.31 -20.75 28.42
C SER A 781 31.87 -21.29 28.36
N PRO A 782 31.62 -22.54 28.76
CA PRO A 782 30.25 -23.05 28.87
C PRO A 782 29.41 -22.23 29.86
N VAL A 783 28.18 -21.90 29.50
CA VAL A 783 27.24 -21.16 30.36
C VAL A 783 26.75 -22.08 31.48
N THR A 784 27.05 -21.71 32.71
CA THR A 784 26.59 -22.45 33.90
C THR A 784 25.52 -21.70 34.69
N ASP A 785 25.53 -20.37 34.62
CA ASP A 785 24.54 -19.53 35.27
C ASP A 785 23.96 -18.55 34.24
N TYR A 786 22.75 -18.85 33.73
CA TYR A 786 22.10 -18.02 32.72
C TYR A 786 21.72 -16.63 33.24
N GLN A 787 21.62 -16.45 34.57
CA GLN A 787 21.35 -15.15 35.15
C GLN A 787 22.59 -14.26 35.05
N ASP A 788 23.74 -14.74 35.51
CA ASP A 788 24.98 -13.96 35.51
C ASP A 788 25.65 -13.90 34.12
N ASP A 789 25.70 -15.02 33.39
CA ASP A 789 26.43 -15.11 32.11
C ASP A 789 25.63 -14.48 30.96
N LEU A 790 24.30 -14.64 30.95
CA LEU A 790 23.43 -14.28 29.82
C LEU A 790 22.31 -13.29 30.17
N ASN A 791 22.28 -12.78 31.42
CA ASN A 791 21.33 -11.78 31.90
C ASN A 791 19.86 -12.22 31.83
N ILE A 792 19.57 -13.50 32.07
CA ILE A 792 18.20 -14.04 32.11
C ILE A 792 17.75 -14.12 33.58
N GLU A 793 16.99 -13.14 34.05
CA GLU A 793 16.48 -13.12 35.44
C GLU A 793 15.42 -14.19 35.72
N ALA A 794 14.73 -14.67 34.68
CA ALA A 794 13.76 -15.74 34.80
C ALA A 794 14.44 -17.11 34.97
N PRO A 795 13.83 -18.06 35.72
CA PRO A 795 14.44 -19.37 35.95
C PRO A 795 14.61 -20.16 34.65
N VAL A 796 15.84 -20.60 34.40
CA VAL A 796 16.19 -21.44 33.23
C VAL A 796 16.38 -22.89 33.68
N THR A 797 15.75 -23.82 32.97
CA THR A 797 16.01 -25.26 33.11
C THR A 797 17.25 -25.61 32.28
N VAL A 798 18.39 -25.74 32.95
CA VAL A 798 19.67 -26.09 32.32
C VAL A 798 19.75 -27.61 32.10
N LEU A 799 20.05 -28.04 30.88
CA LEU A 799 20.33 -29.45 30.55
C LEU A 799 21.79 -29.60 30.12
N ASP A 800 22.39 -30.74 30.48
CA ASP A 800 23.74 -31.10 30.05
C ASP A 800 23.86 -31.18 28.52
N CYS A 801 25.05 -30.89 27.99
CA CYS A 801 25.34 -31.11 26.57
C CYS A 801 25.02 -32.55 26.15
N GLY A 802 24.17 -32.71 25.13
CA GLY A 802 23.70 -34.02 24.64
C GLY A 802 22.44 -34.56 25.35
N ALA A 803 21.99 -33.94 26.45
CA ALA A 803 20.68 -34.22 27.01
C ALA A 803 19.59 -33.49 26.21
N CYS A 804 18.42 -34.12 26.10
CA CYS A 804 17.31 -33.58 25.33
C CYS A 804 15.97 -34.03 25.93
N THR A 805 15.01 -33.12 25.89
CA THR A 805 13.60 -33.38 26.22
C THR A 805 12.73 -32.87 25.08
N VAL A 806 11.52 -33.42 24.93
CA VAL A 806 10.59 -33.00 23.87
C VAL A 806 10.38 -31.48 23.91
N ASP A 807 10.13 -30.91 25.09
CA ASP A 807 9.84 -29.47 25.24
C ASP A 807 11.06 -28.58 24.98
N ALA A 808 12.28 -29.08 25.18
CA ALA A 808 13.49 -28.31 24.94
C ALA A 808 13.86 -28.24 23.46
N VAL A 809 13.82 -29.37 22.73
CA VAL A 809 14.41 -29.46 21.37
C VAL A 809 13.38 -29.64 20.25
N CYS A 810 12.11 -29.87 20.57
CA CYS A 810 11.04 -30.11 19.61
C CYS A 810 9.85 -29.16 19.85
N PHE A 811 9.03 -28.94 18.82
CA PHE A 811 7.75 -28.26 19.04
C PHE A 811 6.76 -29.24 19.70
N ALA A 812 6.61 -29.12 21.02
CA ALA A 812 5.90 -30.09 21.86
C ALA A 812 4.49 -30.43 21.34
N ALA A 813 3.72 -29.41 20.93
CA ALA A 813 2.34 -29.59 20.45
C ALA A 813 2.21 -30.46 19.18
N ARG A 814 3.31 -30.68 18.45
CA ARG A 814 3.36 -31.50 17.23
C ARG A 814 4.37 -32.64 17.32
N THR A 815 4.83 -32.98 18.52
CA THR A 815 5.82 -34.05 18.75
C THR A 815 5.19 -35.19 19.53
N SER A 816 5.39 -36.43 19.07
CA SER A 816 4.85 -37.63 19.71
C SER A 816 5.81 -38.28 20.70
N SER A 817 7.12 -38.26 20.39
CA SER A 817 8.19 -38.82 21.20
C SER A 817 9.55 -38.29 20.71
N ILE A 818 10.62 -38.62 21.42
CA ILE A 818 11.99 -38.34 21.04
C ILE A 818 12.78 -39.65 20.99
N SER A 819 13.60 -39.83 19.95
CA SER A 819 14.46 -41.01 19.77
C SER A 819 15.89 -40.55 19.51
N GLY A 820 16.79 -40.71 20.49
CA GLY A 820 18.19 -40.28 20.36
C GLY A 820 18.33 -38.78 20.04
N CYS A 821 17.55 -37.94 20.72
CA CYS A 821 17.43 -36.49 20.49
C CYS A 821 16.88 -36.05 19.13
N VAL A 822 16.33 -36.99 18.35
CA VAL A 822 15.57 -36.69 17.13
C VAL A 822 14.08 -36.68 17.45
N CYS A 823 13.39 -35.61 17.05
CA CYS A 823 11.94 -35.46 17.26
C CYS A 823 11.15 -36.39 16.34
N VAL A 824 10.18 -37.12 16.90
CA VAL A 824 9.24 -37.93 16.12
C VAL A 824 7.92 -37.17 16.01
N CYS A 825 7.60 -36.66 14.84
CA CYS A 825 6.46 -35.77 14.65
C CYS A 825 5.11 -36.48 14.72
N ALA A 826 4.16 -35.85 15.40
CA ALA A 826 2.75 -36.19 15.34
C ALA A 826 2.12 -35.64 14.05
N ALA A 827 0.85 -35.97 13.79
CA ALA A 827 0.14 -35.49 12.61
C ALA A 827 0.13 -33.95 12.55
N GLY A 828 0.54 -33.41 11.39
CA GLY A 828 0.66 -31.96 11.15
C GLY A 828 1.95 -31.32 11.67
N GLY A 829 2.90 -32.09 12.21
CA GLY A 829 4.27 -31.63 12.45
C GLY A 829 5.15 -31.81 11.21
N HIS A 830 6.04 -30.85 10.95
CA HIS A 830 6.88 -30.81 9.77
C HIS A 830 8.37 -30.58 10.10
N GLY A 831 9.25 -31.28 9.38
CA GLY A 831 10.71 -31.18 9.54
C GLY A 831 11.24 -31.74 10.87
N ASP A 832 12.54 -31.59 11.10
CA ASP A 832 13.26 -32.22 12.21
C ASP A 832 12.85 -31.72 13.60
N ALA A 833 12.29 -30.51 13.68
CA ALA A 833 11.79 -29.91 14.92
C ALA A 833 10.25 -30.00 15.06
N CYS A 834 9.57 -30.72 14.15
CA CYS A 834 8.12 -30.91 14.14
C CYS A 834 7.31 -29.60 14.13
N LEU A 835 7.73 -28.64 13.31
CA LEU A 835 7.11 -27.32 13.18
C LEU A 835 5.63 -27.40 12.74
N PRO A 836 4.79 -26.42 13.12
CA PRO A 836 3.35 -26.45 12.82
C PRO A 836 3.00 -26.14 11.35
N ALA A 837 3.97 -25.68 10.54
CA ALA A 837 3.79 -25.41 9.12
C ALA A 837 4.99 -25.94 8.32
N ALA A 838 4.72 -26.42 7.10
CA ALA A 838 5.73 -27.01 6.22
C ALA A 838 6.71 -25.96 5.70
N VAL A 839 7.94 -26.00 6.21
CA VAL A 839 9.10 -25.29 5.67
C VAL A 839 9.61 -26.06 4.43
N PRO A 840 9.98 -25.40 3.32
CA PRO A 840 10.55 -26.10 2.17
C PRO A 840 11.81 -26.87 2.57
N ASP A 841 12.00 -28.09 2.05
CA ASP A 841 13.28 -28.80 2.17
C ASP A 841 14.37 -27.90 1.59
N GLY A 842 15.41 -27.63 2.38
CA GLY A 842 16.52 -26.72 2.08
C GLY A 842 16.94 -26.90 0.63
N LEU A 843 16.52 -25.95 -0.23
CA LEU A 843 17.05 -25.86 -1.57
C LEU A 843 18.53 -25.56 -1.29
N GLY A 844 19.45 -26.46 -1.68
CA GLY A 844 20.82 -26.55 -1.16
C GLY A 844 21.63 -25.25 -1.05
N PRO A 845 22.87 -25.33 -0.55
CA PRO A 845 23.66 -24.17 -0.15
C PRO A 845 23.73 -23.11 -1.25
N LEU A 846 23.97 -21.85 -0.86
CA LEU A 846 24.47 -20.82 -1.80
C LEU A 846 25.48 -21.50 -2.73
N PRO A 847 25.46 -21.25 -4.05
CA PRO A 847 26.67 -21.49 -4.81
C PRO A 847 27.73 -20.74 -4.01
N LEU A 848 28.72 -21.46 -3.48
CA LEU A 848 29.85 -20.82 -2.85
C LEU A 848 30.26 -19.72 -3.84
N PRO A 849 30.34 -18.44 -3.42
CA PRO A 849 31.22 -17.53 -4.14
C PRO A 849 32.51 -18.34 -4.25
N ASP A 850 32.99 -18.61 -5.47
CA ASP A 850 34.12 -19.51 -5.66
C ASP A 850 35.14 -19.22 -4.57
N ALA A 851 35.78 -20.20 -3.93
CA ALA A 851 36.80 -19.90 -2.91
C ALA A 851 38.00 -19.08 -3.47
N LYS A 852 37.94 -18.74 -4.77
CA LYS A 852 38.75 -17.79 -5.51
C LYS A 852 38.09 -16.43 -5.81
N ASP A 853 36.94 -16.10 -5.22
CA ASP A 853 36.31 -14.75 -5.22
C ASP A 853 37.13 -13.78 -4.33
N THR A 854 38.45 -13.88 -4.44
CA THR A 854 39.44 -12.83 -4.17
C THR A 854 39.31 -11.65 -5.13
N GLU A 855 38.42 -11.73 -6.12
CA GLU A 855 38.14 -10.62 -7.02
C GLU A 855 37.48 -9.47 -6.26
N VAL A 856 38.16 -8.33 -6.26
CA VAL A 856 37.60 -7.07 -5.83
C VAL A 856 36.43 -6.73 -6.76
N ARG A 857 35.19 -6.97 -6.32
CA ARG A 857 34.01 -6.63 -7.14
C ARG A 857 33.92 -5.12 -7.32
N CYS A 858 33.95 -4.70 -8.58
CA CYS A 858 33.90 -3.29 -8.94
C CYS A 858 32.48 -2.73 -8.86
N VAL A 859 32.33 -1.53 -8.29
CA VAL A 859 31.15 -0.70 -8.46
C VAL A 859 31.25 0.00 -9.81
N HIS A 860 30.29 -0.25 -10.70
CA HIS A 860 30.26 0.34 -12.04
C HIS A 860 29.21 1.44 -12.11
N GLY A 861 29.61 2.65 -12.50
CA GLY A 861 28.67 3.74 -12.76
C GLY A 861 28.03 4.38 -11.51
N GLY A 862 27.33 5.50 -11.72
CA GLY A 862 26.50 6.16 -10.70
C GLY A 862 27.23 7.23 -9.90
N SER A 863 26.53 7.78 -8.90
CA SER A 863 27.04 8.83 -8.02
C SER A 863 26.95 8.40 -6.56
N ILE A 864 28.04 8.54 -5.81
CA ILE A 864 28.10 8.18 -4.38
C ILE A 864 28.68 9.32 -3.54
N SER A 865 28.18 9.50 -2.32
CA SER A 865 28.64 10.53 -1.38
C SER A 865 29.47 9.97 -0.22
N SER A 866 29.63 8.65 -0.16
CA SER A 866 30.37 7.95 0.90
C SER A 866 30.79 6.57 0.40
N VAL A 867 31.95 6.10 0.86
CA VAL A 867 32.41 4.71 0.66
C VAL A 867 32.33 4.00 2.00
N ASP A 868 31.61 2.88 2.05
CA ASP A 868 31.61 2.01 3.23
C ASP A 868 32.91 1.20 3.28
N TYR A 869 33.38 0.89 4.49
CA TYR A 869 34.54 0.01 4.69
C TYR A 869 34.23 -1.39 4.11
N PRO A 870 35.19 -2.03 3.43
CA PRO A 870 34.97 -3.36 2.90
C PRO A 870 34.75 -4.37 4.04
N ASP A 871 33.88 -5.34 3.76
CA ASP A 871 33.50 -6.38 4.70
C ASP A 871 34.73 -7.19 5.20
N PRO A 872 34.68 -7.82 6.38
CA PRO A 872 35.71 -8.76 6.80
C PRO A 872 35.95 -9.85 5.75
N GLY A 873 37.19 -9.94 5.25
CA GLY A 873 37.58 -10.86 4.16
C GLY A 873 37.49 -10.29 2.75
N VAL A 874 36.94 -9.08 2.55
CA VAL A 874 37.00 -8.39 1.25
C VAL A 874 38.34 -7.70 1.12
N HIS A 875 39.16 -8.17 0.17
CA HIS A 875 40.56 -7.79 0.02
C HIS A 875 40.78 -6.48 -0.75
N GLY A 876 39.74 -5.67 -0.96
CA GLY A 876 39.89 -4.45 -1.76
C GLY A 876 38.60 -3.70 -2.07
N LEU A 877 38.78 -2.55 -2.71
CA LEU A 877 37.70 -1.72 -3.25
C LEU A 877 37.98 -1.48 -4.74
N CYS A 878 36.96 -1.61 -5.59
CA CYS A 878 37.10 -1.26 -7.00
C CYS A 878 35.92 -0.37 -7.42
N PHE A 879 36.24 0.73 -8.09
CA PHE A 879 35.27 1.66 -8.66
C PHE A 879 35.61 1.91 -10.12
N VAL A 880 34.63 1.78 -10.99
CA VAL A 880 34.77 1.97 -12.44
C VAL A 880 33.69 2.95 -12.91
N ASN A 881 34.09 4.09 -13.44
CA ASN A 881 33.18 5.12 -13.97
C ASN A 881 32.19 5.67 -12.92
N VAL A 882 32.64 5.86 -11.67
CA VAL A 882 31.83 6.35 -10.54
C VAL A 882 32.13 7.83 -10.28
N THR A 883 31.08 8.61 -10.03
CA THR A 883 31.18 10.02 -9.62
C THR A 883 31.04 10.15 -8.10
N PHE A 884 32.07 10.61 -7.42
CA PHE A 884 32.03 10.92 -5.99
C PHE A 884 31.51 12.34 -5.81
N THR A 885 30.44 12.51 -5.04
CA THR A 885 29.80 13.83 -4.82
C THR A 885 30.24 14.52 -3.54
N ALA A 886 31.14 13.90 -2.77
CA ALA A 886 31.74 14.42 -1.56
C ALA A 886 33.15 13.85 -1.40
N ALA A 887 33.99 14.51 -0.60
CA ALA A 887 35.32 14.03 -0.27
C ALA A 887 35.26 12.69 0.46
N ILE A 888 36.09 11.73 0.04
CA ILE A 888 36.13 10.38 0.62
C ILE A 888 37.41 10.20 1.44
N VAL A 889 37.26 9.62 2.62
CA VAL A 889 38.39 9.16 3.45
C VAL A 889 38.34 7.64 3.53
N LEU A 890 39.36 6.98 2.97
CA LEU A 890 39.60 5.55 3.10
C LEU A 890 40.60 5.32 4.24
N ASP A 891 40.07 5.17 5.45
CA ASP A 891 40.90 4.83 6.61
C ASP A 891 41.12 3.32 6.71
N LEU A 892 42.34 2.88 6.39
CA LEU A 892 42.71 1.46 6.34
C LEU A 892 42.84 0.82 7.74
N TYR A 893 42.75 1.58 8.84
CA TYR A 893 42.60 0.99 10.17
C TYR A 893 41.28 0.23 10.31
N ASN A 894 40.25 0.65 9.57
CA ASN A 894 38.93 0.01 9.61
C ASN A 894 38.82 -1.19 8.65
N PHE A 895 39.86 -1.46 7.85
CA PHE A 895 39.88 -2.59 6.93
C PHE A 895 40.39 -3.83 7.67
N ASN A 896 39.52 -4.84 7.83
CA ASN A 896 39.88 -6.07 8.54
C ASN A 896 40.61 -7.05 7.59
N ALA A 897 41.90 -6.80 7.33
CA ALA A 897 42.75 -7.63 6.47
C ALA A 897 44.13 -7.96 7.10
N PRO A 898 44.18 -8.65 8.26
CA PRO A 898 45.47 -9.06 8.84
C PRO A 898 46.20 -10.04 7.90
N GLN A 899 47.45 -9.72 7.57
CA GLN A 899 48.42 -10.54 6.80
C GLN A 899 48.23 -10.67 5.27
N GLN A 900 47.41 -9.86 4.59
CA GLN A 900 47.24 -9.93 3.13
C GLN A 900 47.14 -8.55 2.45
N THR A 901 47.36 -8.49 1.12
CA THR A 901 47.38 -7.23 0.33
C THR A 901 45.97 -6.67 0.13
N LEU A 902 45.78 -5.37 0.42
CA LEU A 902 44.56 -4.62 0.09
C LEU A 902 44.65 -4.00 -1.31
N ASN A 903 43.73 -4.33 -2.21
CA ASN A 903 43.68 -3.80 -3.58
C ASN A 903 42.64 -2.68 -3.70
N ILE A 904 43.05 -1.44 -3.97
CA ILE A 904 42.15 -0.29 -4.15
C ILE A 904 42.29 0.19 -5.60
N THR A 905 41.22 0.09 -6.39
CA THR A 905 41.21 0.48 -7.80
C THR A 905 40.15 1.55 -8.05
N LEU A 906 40.54 2.66 -8.66
CA LEU A 906 39.67 3.72 -9.15
C LEU A 906 39.97 3.95 -10.63
N LEU A 907 39.06 3.51 -11.49
CA LEU A 907 39.20 3.59 -12.94
C LEU A 907 38.11 4.51 -13.50
N GLN A 908 38.49 5.54 -14.27
CA GLN A 908 37.53 6.47 -14.89
C GLN A 908 36.61 7.17 -13.87
N CYS A 909 37.06 7.38 -12.63
CA CYS A 909 36.26 8.00 -11.59
C CYS A 909 36.34 9.54 -11.64
N VAL A 910 35.30 10.21 -11.15
CA VAL A 910 35.29 11.66 -10.89
C VAL A 910 35.31 11.88 -9.37
N LEU A 911 36.35 12.54 -8.85
CA LEU A 911 36.65 12.64 -7.42
C LEU A 911 36.37 14.06 -6.88
N MET A 912 35.75 14.16 -5.70
CA MET A 912 35.55 15.41 -4.94
C MET A 912 36.53 15.50 -3.74
N GLY A 913 37.73 14.93 -3.90
CA GLY A 913 38.72 14.71 -2.85
C GLY A 913 38.77 13.26 -2.40
N LEU A 914 39.98 12.72 -2.23
CA LEU A 914 40.22 11.35 -1.79
C LEU A 914 41.44 11.30 -0.88
N SER A 915 41.26 10.86 0.36
CA SER A 915 42.34 10.66 1.32
C SER A 915 42.44 9.17 1.69
N ILE A 916 43.62 8.57 1.54
CA ILE A 916 43.88 7.17 1.88
C ILE A 916 44.85 7.12 3.06
N ARG A 917 44.36 6.65 4.22
CA ARG A 917 45.15 6.54 5.45
C ARG A 917 45.67 5.14 5.66
N GLY A 918 46.99 4.96 5.63
CA GLY A 918 47.69 3.72 5.88
C GLY A 918 47.59 3.24 7.32
N SER A 919 47.46 1.92 7.50
CA SER A 919 47.39 1.22 8.80
C SER A 919 48.60 0.32 9.08
N GLY A 920 49.63 0.36 8.23
CA GLY A 920 50.76 -0.57 8.21
C GLY A 920 50.51 -1.85 7.39
N ALA A 921 49.30 -2.04 6.86
CA ALA A 921 48.99 -3.16 5.96
C ALA A 921 49.62 -2.99 4.57
N ARG A 922 49.86 -4.11 3.86
CA ARG A 922 50.32 -4.07 2.46
C ARG A 922 49.17 -3.64 1.55
N VAL A 923 49.37 -2.65 0.67
CA VAL A 923 48.31 -2.10 -0.19
C VAL A 923 48.78 -1.98 -1.64
N HIS A 924 47.91 -2.30 -2.60
CA HIS A 924 48.04 -1.92 -4.00
C HIS A 924 46.95 -0.90 -4.35
N VAL A 925 47.30 0.37 -4.50
CA VAL A 925 46.40 1.44 -4.94
C VAL A 925 46.64 1.72 -6.41
N ASN A 926 45.58 1.75 -7.21
CA ASN A 926 45.60 2.10 -8.62
C ASN A 926 44.51 3.14 -8.92
N VAL A 927 44.92 4.38 -9.19
CA VAL A 927 44.05 5.46 -9.66
C VAL A 927 44.39 5.71 -11.12
N THR A 928 43.53 5.28 -12.03
CA THR A 928 43.77 5.33 -13.48
C THR A 928 42.65 6.03 -14.23
N SER A 929 43.03 6.84 -15.23
CA SER A 929 42.09 7.56 -16.11
C SER A 929 41.02 8.35 -15.35
N SER A 930 41.32 8.80 -14.12
CA SER A 930 40.36 9.45 -13.23
C SER A 930 40.55 10.95 -13.25
N MET A 931 39.52 11.69 -12.82
CA MET A 931 39.52 13.15 -12.76
C MET A 931 39.26 13.62 -11.33
N LEU A 932 40.01 14.62 -10.88
CA LEU A 932 39.71 15.37 -9.65
C LEU A 932 38.91 16.61 -10.03
N ASP A 933 37.66 16.69 -9.60
CA ASP A 933 36.76 17.83 -9.85
C ASP A 933 36.91 18.91 -8.76
N SER A 934 37.20 18.49 -7.53
CA SER A 934 37.50 19.36 -6.39
C SER A 934 38.30 18.61 -5.32
N GLY A 935 38.86 19.33 -4.35
CA GLY A 935 39.61 18.75 -3.23
C GLY A 935 41.04 18.37 -3.60
N GLU A 936 41.60 17.39 -2.89
CA GLU A 936 42.99 16.94 -3.00
C GLU A 936 43.03 15.40 -3.00
N LEU A 937 44.07 14.81 -3.60
CA LEU A 937 44.38 13.39 -3.48
C LEU A 937 45.50 13.20 -2.45
N GLU A 938 45.16 12.65 -1.30
CA GLU A 938 46.07 12.52 -0.16
C GLU A 938 46.39 11.06 0.16
N PHE A 939 47.64 10.81 0.51
CA PHE A 939 48.09 9.55 1.09
C PHE A 939 48.80 9.84 2.41
N GLU A 940 48.23 9.35 3.50
CA GLU A 940 48.66 9.64 4.87
C GLU A 940 48.98 8.35 5.62
N GLY A 941 49.98 8.34 6.49
CA GLY A 941 50.26 7.23 7.41
C GLY A 941 51.15 6.11 6.84
N ASP A 942 51.11 4.95 7.48
CA ASP A 942 52.06 3.87 7.23
C ASP A 942 51.51 2.84 6.25
N PHE A 943 52.26 2.52 5.19
CA PHE A 943 51.94 1.47 4.24
C PHE A 943 52.94 0.32 4.42
N GLY A 944 52.44 -0.90 4.51
CA GLY A 944 53.25 -2.09 4.79
C GLY A 944 54.26 -2.41 3.68
N ALA A 945 55.20 -3.32 3.98
CA ALA A 945 56.21 -3.74 3.02
C ALA A 945 55.61 -4.33 1.73
N SER A 946 56.25 -4.01 0.59
CA SER A 946 55.81 -4.37 -0.77
C SER A 946 54.47 -3.75 -1.18
N SER A 947 54.16 -2.56 -0.70
CA SER A 947 53.00 -1.80 -1.18
C SER A 947 53.27 -1.17 -2.56
N GLN A 948 52.23 -0.96 -3.34
CA GLN A 948 52.29 -0.33 -4.66
C GLN A 948 51.24 0.78 -4.73
N ILE A 949 51.64 2.00 -5.03
CA ILE A 949 50.73 3.12 -5.23
C ILE A 949 50.97 3.64 -6.65
N LEU A 950 49.96 3.57 -7.49
CA LEU A 950 50.00 4.01 -8.88
C LEU A 950 48.90 5.04 -9.10
N VAL A 951 49.29 6.21 -9.63
CA VAL A 951 48.38 7.19 -10.22
C VAL A 951 48.82 7.37 -11.66
N ALA A 952 47.96 7.04 -12.62
CA ALA A 952 48.32 7.09 -14.03
C ALA A 952 47.23 7.61 -14.95
N ALA A 953 47.64 8.29 -16.04
CA ALA A 953 46.75 8.82 -17.07
C ALA A 953 45.56 9.63 -16.53
N SER A 954 45.72 10.28 -15.37
CA SER A 954 44.66 10.98 -14.63
C SER A 954 44.83 12.50 -14.74
N THR A 955 43.71 13.22 -14.62
CA THR A 955 43.66 14.68 -14.67
C THR A 955 43.29 15.22 -13.29
N LEU A 956 44.27 15.77 -12.56
CA LEU A 956 44.13 16.20 -11.18
C LEU A 956 44.32 17.71 -11.11
N VAL A 957 43.23 18.46 -11.23
CA VAL A 957 43.25 19.93 -11.23
C VAL A 957 42.52 20.44 -10.00
N THR A 958 43.18 21.27 -9.20
CA THR A 958 42.57 21.84 -8.00
C THR A 958 43.02 23.27 -7.75
N VAL A 959 42.17 24.02 -7.03
CA VAL A 959 42.49 25.35 -6.49
C VAL A 959 43.10 25.29 -5.09
N SER A 960 43.22 24.09 -4.52
CA SER A 960 43.84 23.86 -3.22
C SER A 960 45.36 24.00 -3.28
N GLY A 961 46.01 24.09 -2.11
CA GLY A 961 47.44 24.31 -2.00
C GLY A 961 48.25 23.29 -2.81
N HIS A 962 47.78 22.05 -2.86
CA HIS A 962 48.39 20.99 -3.66
C HIS A 962 47.36 20.06 -4.30
N ALA A 963 47.66 19.46 -5.45
CA ALA A 963 46.75 18.48 -6.07
C ALA A 963 46.92 17.08 -5.49
N ILE A 964 48.16 16.67 -5.26
CA ILE A 964 48.51 15.42 -4.59
C ILE A 964 49.42 15.71 -3.40
N SER A 965 49.15 15.08 -2.26
CA SER A 965 50.00 15.14 -1.07
C SER A 965 50.37 13.77 -0.52
N PHE A 966 51.61 13.66 -0.07
CA PHE A 966 52.18 12.47 0.55
C PHE A 966 52.75 12.82 1.93
N LEU A 967 52.11 12.30 2.98
CA LEU A 967 52.59 12.30 4.36
C LEU A 967 52.64 10.85 4.84
N LEU A 968 53.63 10.09 4.39
CA LEU A 968 53.56 8.63 4.47
C LEU A 968 54.90 7.95 4.73
N PHE A 969 54.83 6.75 5.30
CA PHE A 969 55.94 5.81 5.35
C PHE A 969 55.62 4.65 4.42
N ILE A 970 56.40 4.43 3.37
CA ILE A 970 56.25 3.22 2.55
C ILE A 970 57.24 2.17 3.05
N GLY A 971 56.72 1.04 3.51
CA GLY A 971 57.54 -0.06 4.01
C GLY A 971 58.51 -0.63 2.97
N ALA A 972 59.41 -1.51 3.41
CA ALA A 972 60.47 -2.03 2.57
C ALA A 972 60.00 -2.59 1.21
N ASN A 973 60.77 -2.34 0.14
CA ASN A 973 60.53 -2.81 -1.23
C ASN A 973 59.18 -2.37 -1.83
N SER A 974 58.72 -1.16 -1.51
CA SER A 974 57.46 -0.62 -2.02
C SER A 974 57.68 0.43 -3.13
N THR A 975 56.67 0.65 -3.95
CA THR A 975 56.78 1.58 -5.10
C THR A 975 55.63 2.57 -5.15
N LEU A 976 55.94 3.85 -5.34
CA LEU A 976 54.98 4.90 -5.62
C LEU A 976 55.27 5.46 -7.02
N GLN A 977 54.30 5.43 -7.92
CA GLN A 977 54.45 5.82 -9.31
C GLN A 977 53.38 6.84 -9.71
N LEU A 978 53.82 7.99 -10.22
CA LEU A 978 52.99 8.96 -10.92
C LEU A 978 53.38 8.90 -12.39
N LEU A 979 52.50 8.40 -13.25
CA LEU A 979 52.80 8.17 -14.67
C LEU A 979 51.81 8.89 -15.61
N ASP A 980 52.32 9.70 -16.55
CA ASP A 980 51.52 10.28 -17.64
C ASP A 980 50.26 11.06 -17.18
N ASN A 981 50.32 11.73 -16.04
CA ASN A 981 49.20 12.52 -15.51
C ASN A 981 49.30 14.00 -15.91
N TYR A 982 48.16 14.69 -15.89
CA TYR A 982 48.11 16.15 -15.83
C TYR A 982 47.76 16.56 -14.40
N ILE A 983 48.68 17.18 -13.68
CA ILE A 983 48.53 17.54 -12.26
C ILE A 983 48.74 19.04 -12.11
N GLU A 984 47.72 19.73 -11.62
CA GLU A 984 47.72 21.18 -11.43
C GLU A 984 47.19 21.53 -10.03
N GLY A 985 48.02 22.18 -9.22
CA GLY A 985 47.62 22.73 -7.92
C GLY A 985 47.82 24.24 -7.86
N ASN A 986 47.36 24.87 -6.77
CA ASN A 986 47.55 26.30 -6.56
C ASN A 986 49.03 26.61 -6.30
N ILE A 987 49.62 26.00 -5.27
CA ILE A 987 51.02 26.24 -4.87
C ILE A 987 51.94 25.12 -5.38
N HIS A 988 51.50 23.88 -5.25
CA HIS A 988 52.27 22.70 -5.66
C HIS A 988 51.42 21.73 -6.48
N ALA A 989 51.97 21.08 -7.51
CA ALA A 989 51.24 19.98 -8.15
C ALA A 989 51.35 18.72 -7.29
N VAL A 990 52.57 18.40 -6.85
CA VAL A 990 52.88 17.27 -5.97
C VAL A 990 53.63 17.76 -4.73
N TYR A 991 53.14 17.40 -3.55
CA TYR A 991 53.68 17.82 -2.26
C TYR A 991 54.10 16.60 -1.41
N PHE A 992 55.40 16.46 -1.13
CA PHE A 992 55.91 15.48 -0.18
C PHE A 992 56.19 16.17 1.16
N SER A 993 55.30 15.97 2.13
CA SER A 993 55.40 16.55 3.48
C SER A 993 56.49 15.85 4.30
N ASN A 994 56.43 14.52 4.34
CA ASN A 994 57.43 13.67 4.96
C ASN A 994 57.24 12.29 4.36
N ALA A 995 58.21 11.83 3.58
CA ALA A 995 58.17 10.53 2.92
C ALA A 995 59.39 9.70 3.31
N ALA A 996 59.21 8.40 3.48
CA ALA A 996 60.32 7.47 3.68
C ALA A 996 60.21 6.30 2.70
N VAL A 997 61.33 5.97 2.07
CA VAL A 997 61.47 4.91 1.07
C VAL A 997 62.61 3.98 1.50
N ASP A 998 62.28 2.70 1.73
CA ASP A 998 63.24 1.69 2.16
C ASP A 998 63.36 0.59 1.09
N GLY A 999 64.48 0.52 0.36
CA GLY A 999 64.71 -0.44 -0.74
C GLY A 999 63.73 -0.32 -1.94
N GLY A 1000 62.82 0.66 -1.89
CA GLY A 1000 61.77 0.90 -2.87
C GLY A 1000 62.03 2.12 -3.77
N GLY A 1001 61.00 2.59 -4.47
CA GLY A 1001 61.13 3.72 -5.39
C GLY A 1001 59.93 4.65 -5.42
N ILE A 1002 60.18 5.96 -5.44
CA ILE A 1002 59.20 6.96 -5.85
C ILE A 1002 59.58 7.40 -7.27
N ILE A 1003 58.68 7.21 -8.24
CA ILE A 1003 58.91 7.52 -9.66
C ILE A 1003 57.84 8.51 -10.11
N VAL A 1004 58.28 9.64 -10.64
CA VAL A 1004 57.42 10.65 -11.26
C VAL A 1004 57.85 10.79 -12.71
N LYS A 1005 57.12 10.17 -13.64
CA LYS A 1005 57.52 10.07 -15.05
C LYS A 1005 56.41 10.45 -16.01
N GLY A 1006 56.74 11.23 -17.04
CA GLY A 1006 55.78 11.57 -18.12
C GLY A 1006 54.64 12.51 -17.71
N ASN A 1007 54.67 13.07 -16.49
CA ASN A 1007 53.60 13.94 -16.00
C ASN A 1007 53.77 15.39 -16.50
N THR A 1008 52.66 16.04 -16.82
CA THR A 1008 52.59 17.50 -16.92
C THR A 1008 52.23 18.05 -15.54
N LEU A 1009 53.17 18.73 -14.89
CA LEU A 1009 53.02 19.23 -13.52
C LEU A 1009 53.01 20.75 -13.52
N ARG A 1010 51.96 21.37 -12.95
CA ARG A 1010 51.77 22.82 -12.95
C ARG A 1010 51.37 23.35 -11.57
N ALA A 1011 51.93 24.49 -11.21
CA ALA A 1011 51.43 25.34 -10.14
C ALA A 1011 50.85 26.60 -10.78
N THR A 1012 49.75 27.14 -10.22
CA THR A 1012 49.03 28.28 -10.81
C THR A 1012 49.24 29.60 -10.08
N ARG A 1013 49.75 29.57 -8.84
CA ARG A 1013 50.06 30.77 -8.08
C ARG A 1013 51.32 31.45 -8.62
N ASP A 1014 51.21 32.72 -8.96
CA ASP A 1014 52.32 33.60 -9.34
C ASP A 1014 52.77 34.43 -8.11
N ASP A 1015 53.35 33.79 -7.08
CA ASP A 1015 53.84 34.48 -5.86
C ASP A 1015 55.35 34.25 -5.66
N ASP A 1016 56.17 35.02 -6.39
CA ASP A 1016 57.60 35.29 -6.16
C ASP A 1016 58.44 34.11 -5.60
N GLY A 1017 58.27 32.90 -6.16
CA GLY A 1017 59.17 31.76 -5.93
C GLY A 1017 58.80 30.81 -4.79
N VAL A 1018 57.55 30.82 -4.32
CA VAL A 1018 57.06 29.79 -3.37
C VAL A 1018 56.49 28.57 -4.11
N GLU A 1019 55.97 28.79 -5.31
CA GLU A 1019 55.40 27.77 -6.18
C GLU A 1019 56.45 26.81 -6.74
N SER A 1020 56.11 25.54 -6.75
CA SER A 1020 56.94 24.49 -7.35
C SER A 1020 56.05 23.36 -7.80
N SER A 1021 56.25 22.88 -9.03
CA SER A 1021 55.47 21.77 -9.57
C SER A 1021 55.62 20.50 -8.72
N VAL A 1022 56.82 20.27 -8.19
CA VAL A 1022 57.10 19.25 -7.16
C VAL A 1022 57.82 19.90 -5.99
N TYR A 1023 57.26 19.77 -4.79
CA TYR A 1023 57.90 20.20 -3.56
C TYR A 1023 58.10 19.01 -2.63
N ALA A 1024 59.30 18.93 -2.04
CA ALA A 1024 59.62 17.92 -1.04
C ALA A 1024 60.23 18.59 0.19
N TYR A 1025 59.52 18.54 1.32
CA TYR A 1025 60.03 19.03 2.60
C TYR A 1025 61.09 18.08 3.17
N ALA A 1026 60.79 16.78 3.20
CA ALA A 1026 61.70 15.73 3.63
C ALA A 1026 61.38 14.40 2.93
N ILE A 1027 62.42 13.77 2.37
CA ILE A 1027 62.37 12.40 1.84
C ILE A 1027 63.57 11.64 2.39
N ASP A 1028 63.30 10.60 3.18
CA ASP A 1028 64.32 9.71 3.72
C ASP A 1028 64.44 8.47 2.83
N VAL A 1029 65.64 8.25 2.27
CA VAL A 1029 65.91 7.18 1.29
C VAL A 1029 66.92 6.21 1.88
N ARG A 1030 66.53 4.95 2.05
CA ARG A 1030 67.31 3.92 2.76
C ARG A 1030 67.49 2.65 1.94
N ASN A 1031 68.54 1.89 2.25
CA ASN A 1031 68.82 0.55 1.71
C ASN A 1031 68.75 0.41 0.18
N GLY A 1032 69.22 1.43 -0.56
CA GLY A 1032 69.19 1.44 -2.03
C GLY A 1032 67.85 1.85 -2.63
N GLY A 1033 66.94 2.41 -1.83
CA GLY A 1033 65.77 3.09 -2.37
C GLY A 1033 66.16 4.29 -3.25
N TYR A 1034 65.22 4.78 -4.05
CA TYR A 1034 65.46 5.91 -4.95
C TYR A 1034 64.22 6.81 -5.12
N PHE A 1035 64.47 8.07 -5.42
CA PHE A 1035 63.48 9.06 -5.85
C PHE A 1035 63.90 9.53 -7.23
N ASP A 1036 63.04 9.34 -8.21
CA ASP A 1036 63.32 9.61 -9.61
C ASP A 1036 62.21 10.46 -10.24
N VAL A 1037 62.62 11.54 -10.90
CA VAL A 1037 61.73 12.48 -11.59
C VAL A 1037 62.21 12.60 -13.02
N GLU A 1038 61.52 11.91 -13.92
CA GLU A 1038 61.79 11.94 -15.35
C GLU A 1038 60.78 12.87 -16.02
N THR A 1039 61.24 14.08 -16.35
CA THR A 1039 60.47 15.03 -17.16
C THR A 1039 60.49 14.62 -18.62
N HIS A 1040 59.37 14.82 -19.32
CA HIS A 1040 59.31 14.61 -20.75
C HIS A 1040 59.95 15.75 -21.55
#